data_AF-A0A1E5VH73-F1
#
_entry.id   AF-A0A1E5VH73-F1
#
_cell.length_a   1.000
_cell.length_b   1.000
_cell.length_c   1.000
_cell.angle_alpha   90.00
_cell.angle_beta   90.00
_cell.angle_gamma   90.00
#
_symmetry.space_group_name_H-M   'P 1'
#
loop_
_entity.id
_entity.type
_entity.pdbx_description
1 polymer ?
#
loop_
_entity_poly.entity_id
_entity_poly.type
_entity_poly.pdbx_seq_one_letter_code
_entity_poly.pdbx_strand_id
1 'polypeptide(L)'
;MGSQTPASRAALEPLATLDPATLAGLPVSSPLTVRAAALSAHLLYLGTGGGKLLLFSLQDPSTPEFLRLLPIGATLPVSAILPLPSVARLLVLADGLLLLADPLLSRPVRRLGSLRNVAAVAARRAYSADPASPSCSIVVSIGKKLLRVDLTLQDGDELDVQTREIAAVEGVKALAWVDDSVFVATATGYSLFSSTDGQGVDIFTLPESSGHPRVRPLSGGEEVMLLVDNVGVVVDRFGQPVGSSLVFSTTPDCITEVFPYVIVAGGSKVDVYRRRNGAHLQTIPVARTGQGVLIVATDDDGVGTELVAIATAYKVTTDVGIIWLIQVFCYRKVSAVEQIKASLRRKNYKEAISLLEEFESDGEISKDMISFVHAQLGFLLFFDLRFEDAVNHFLLSETMQPSEIFPFIMRDHRWSDLVPRKRYWGLHPPPKPLEEVIDDGLVIVQQALFLKKAGVDTVVDEDFLSNPPSRADLLGLAIRNIIRALGLVDDMEKLASSQNSCVVDELESLLDHSGHLRTLAFLYGSKGMCSKALSIWRILARNYSAGLWKDLSEKVFYGTSVEKRSGEEIAAIEAAKILKTSSNEDLILEHLGWVADIDQELAIAVLTSEMRENQLSPENDDRNRRVDCFRINCFMVIAE
;
A
#
# COMPACT_ATOMS: atom_id res chain seq x y z
N MET A 1 22.40 28.19 -0.71
CA MET A 1 21.84 27.26 0.30
C MET A 1 20.69 26.53 -0.37
N GLY A 2 21.00 25.45 -1.10
CA GLY A 2 19.99 24.71 -1.83
C GLY A 2 19.18 23.88 -0.84
N SER A 3 17.87 24.10 -0.79
CA SER A 3 16.94 23.17 -0.14
C SER A 3 17.14 21.81 -0.80
N GLN A 4 17.74 20.87 -0.09
CA GLN A 4 17.65 19.47 -0.48
C GLN A 4 16.17 19.13 -0.48
N THR A 5 15.62 18.97 -1.69
CA THR A 5 14.35 18.28 -1.89
C THR A 5 14.41 16.96 -1.11
N PRO A 6 13.41 16.64 -0.27
CA PRO A 6 13.40 15.38 0.47
C PRO A 6 13.58 14.22 -0.51
N ALA A 7 14.37 13.22 -0.11
CA ALA A 7 14.80 12.10 -0.95
C ALA A 7 13.66 11.62 -1.86
N SER A 8 13.82 11.84 -3.17
CA SER A 8 12.78 11.66 -4.19
C SER A 8 12.12 10.30 -4.07
N ARG A 9 10.79 10.29 -3.95
CA ARG A 9 9.94 9.10 -4.07
C ARG A 9 10.33 8.30 -5.33
N ALA A 10 10.92 7.13 -5.14
CA ALA A 10 11.37 6.28 -6.24
C ALA A 10 10.19 5.42 -6.74
N ALA A 11 9.58 5.83 -7.84
CA ALA A 11 8.55 5.03 -8.53
C ALA A 11 9.18 3.96 -9.43
N LEU A 12 10.36 4.24 -9.98
CA LEU A 12 11.17 3.33 -10.77
C LEU A 12 12.52 3.08 -10.09
N GLU A 13 12.88 1.80 -9.99
CA GLU A 13 14.16 1.33 -9.43
C GLU A 13 15.07 0.83 -10.56
N PRO A 14 16.36 1.24 -10.60
CA PRO A 14 17.29 0.75 -11.61
C PRO A 14 17.65 -0.73 -11.36
N LEU A 15 17.60 -1.55 -12.41
CA LEU A 15 17.93 -2.97 -12.37
C LEU A 15 19.30 -3.26 -13.01
N ALA A 16 19.48 -2.80 -14.25
CA ALA A 16 20.66 -3.11 -15.03
C ALA A 16 20.96 -2.01 -16.04
N THR A 17 22.24 -1.91 -16.43
CA THR A 17 22.69 -1.08 -17.55
C THR A 17 23.34 -1.99 -18.58
N LEU A 18 22.90 -1.89 -19.82
CA LEU A 18 23.41 -2.65 -20.94
C LEU A 18 24.14 -1.73 -21.91
N ASP A 19 25.22 -2.26 -22.47
CA ASP A 19 25.83 -1.77 -23.70
C ASP A 19 25.52 -2.78 -24.82
N PRO A 20 24.50 -2.51 -25.66
CA PRO A 20 24.09 -3.41 -26.73
C PRO A 20 25.21 -3.72 -27.73
N ALA A 21 26.14 -2.78 -27.97
CA ALA A 21 27.22 -2.99 -28.93
C ALA A 21 28.24 -3.99 -28.37
N THR A 22 28.62 -3.83 -27.10
CA THR A 22 29.53 -4.74 -26.40
C THR A 22 28.93 -6.14 -26.27
N LEU A 23 27.66 -6.24 -25.85
CA LEU A 23 26.99 -7.54 -25.68
C LEU A 23 26.77 -8.28 -27.00
N ALA A 24 26.51 -7.57 -28.10
CA ALA A 24 26.37 -8.15 -29.43
C ALA A 24 27.71 -8.43 -30.12
N GLY A 25 28.85 -8.16 -29.47
CA GLY A 25 30.19 -8.34 -30.05
C GLY A 25 30.45 -7.46 -31.27
N LEU A 26 29.77 -6.31 -31.36
CA LEU A 26 29.90 -5.41 -32.51
C LEU A 26 31.15 -4.54 -32.39
N PRO A 27 31.85 -4.26 -33.51
CA PRO A 27 33.02 -3.41 -33.47
C PRO A 27 32.63 -1.98 -33.05
N VAL A 28 33.48 -1.37 -32.21
CA VAL A 28 33.31 -0.01 -31.67
C VAL A 28 33.18 1.05 -32.78
N SER A 29 33.68 0.74 -33.98
CA SER A 29 33.58 1.59 -35.17
C SER A 29 32.22 1.56 -35.87
N SER A 30 31.30 0.66 -35.49
CA SER A 30 29.97 0.59 -36.11
C SER A 30 29.00 1.57 -35.42
N PRO A 31 28.62 2.68 -36.05
CA PRO A 31 27.67 3.62 -35.45
C PRO A 31 26.31 2.93 -35.34
N LEU A 32 25.92 2.59 -34.12
CA LEU A 32 24.57 2.14 -33.85
C LEU A 32 23.78 3.33 -33.28
N THR A 33 22.74 3.72 -33.99
CA THR A 33 21.74 4.66 -33.46
C THR A 33 20.45 3.89 -33.23
N VAL A 34 19.94 3.84 -32.00
CA VAL A 34 18.60 3.28 -31.75
C VAL A 34 17.56 4.23 -32.32
N ARG A 35 16.59 3.69 -33.05
CA ARG A 35 15.48 4.44 -33.67
C ARG A 35 14.12 3.93 -33.22
N ALA A 36 14.04 2.67 -32.81
CA ALA A 36 12.85 2.07 -32.24
C ALA A 36 13.23 1.08 -31.14
N ALA A 37 12.36 0.93 -30.14
CA ALA A 37 12.45 -0.12 -29.15
C ALA A 37 11.04 -0.61 -28.80
N ALA A 38 10.91 -1.89 -28.47
CA ALA A 38 9.66 -2.48 -27.99
C ALA A 38 9.97 -3.57 -26.97
N LEU A 39 9.06 -3.76 -26.01
CA LEU A 39 9.12 -4.81 -25.01
C LEU A 39 7.84 -5.66 -25.13
N SER A 40 7.95 -6.98 -24.98
CA SER A 40 6.79 -7.88 -24.86
C SER A 40 7.18 -9.09 -24.03
N ALA A 41 6.40 -9.37 -22.97
CA ALA A 41 6.65 -10.35 -21.92
C ALA A 41 7.99 -10.12 -21.18
N HIS A 42 9.11 -10.53 -21.78
CA HIS A 42 10.47 -10.31 -21.26
C HIS A 42 11.50 -10.14 -22.40
N LEU A 43 11.05 -9.94 -23.63
CA LEU A 43 11.92 -9.78 -24.78
C LEU A 43 12.03 -8.30 -25.16
N LEU A 44 13.25 -7.78 -25.14
CA LEU A 44 13.57 -6.42 -25.56
C LEU A 44 14.07 -6.43 -27.00
N TYR A 45 13.33 -5.75 -27.87
CA TYR A 45 13.65 -5.55 -29.27
C TYR A 45 14.22 -4.15 -29.47
N LEU A 46 15.40 -4.04 -30.08
CA LEU A 46 15.99 -2.76 -30.47
C LEU A 46 16.16 -2.68 -31.99
N GLY A 47 15.62 -1.62 -32.57
CA GLY A 47 15.72 -1.28 -33.99
C GLY A 47 16.75 -0.18 -34.20
N THR A 48 17.68 -0.42 -35.12
CA THR A 48 18.80 0.51 -35.38
C THR A 48 18.60 1.27 -36.69
N GLY A 49 19.22 2.45 -36.78
CA GLY A 49 19.22 3.27 -38.00
C GLY A 49 19.95 2.62 -39.19
N GLY A 50 20.84 1.65 -38.92
CA GLY A 50 21.55 0.87 -39.94
C GLY A 50 20.81 -0.40 -40.38
N GLY A 51 19.53 -0.57 -40.03
CA GLY A 51 18.72 -1.70 -40.46
C GLY A 51 19.07 -3.04 -39.83
N LYS A 52 19.46 -3.02 -38.56
CA LYS A 52 19.63 -4.23 -37.72
C LYS A 52 18.59 -4.25 -36.61
N LEU A 53 18.10 -5.44 -36.31
CA LEU A 53 17.33 -5.75 -35.10
C LEU A 53 18.22 -6.47 -34.11
N LEU A 54 18.15 -6.07 -32.84
CA LEU A 54 18.79 -6.74 -31.73
C LEU A 54 17.72 -7.26 -30.79
N LEU A 55 17.89 -8.47 -30.28
CA LEU A 55 16.99 -9.13 -29.34
C LEU A 55 17.75 -9.47 -28.06
N PHE A 56 17.17 -9.08 -26.93
CA PHE A 56 17.66 -9.38 -25.59
C PHE A 56 16.58 -10.08 -24.76
N SER A 57 17.00 -11.01 -23.91
CA SER A 57 16.17 -11.62 -22.87
C SER A 57 16.31 -10.83 -21.58
N LEU A 58 15.18 -10.47 -20.97
CA LEU A 58 15.06 -9.85 -19.65
C LEU A 58 14.36 -10.78 -18.66
N GLN A 59 14.48 -12.11 -18.83
CA GLN A 59 13.94 -13.10 -17.88
C GLN A 59 14.53 -12.90 -16.47
N ASP A 60 15.84 -12.66 -16.39
CA ASP A 60 16.46 -12.04 -15.24
C ASP A 60 16.79 -10.58 -15.60
N PRO A 61 16.00 -9.60 -15.13
CA PRO A 61 16.19 -8.20 -15.47
C PRO A 61 17.52 -7.62 -14.97
N SER A 62 18.16 -8.27 -13.99
CA SER A 62 19.44 -7.85 -13.43
C SER A 62 20.64 -8.28 -14.30
N THR A 63 20.48 -9.38 -15.04
CA THR A 63 21.50 -9.95 -15.95
C THR A 63 20.91 -10.17 -17.34
N PRO A 64 20.70 -9.11 -18.12
CA PRO A 64 20.09 -9.23 -19.43
C PRO A 64 21.00 -9.94 -20.42
N GLU A 65 20.42 -10.88 -21.19
CA GLU A 65 21.17 -11.74 -22.11
C GLU A 65 20.95 -11.34 -23.56
N PHE A 66 22.02 -11.23 -24.34
CA PHE A 66 21.92 -11.04 -25.78
C PHE A 66 21.54 -12.36 -26.46
N LEU A 67 20.42 -12.35 -27.20
CA LEU A 67 19.92 -13.55 -27.87
C LEU A 67 20.28 -13.57 -29.36
N ARG A 68 20.06 -12.45 -30.07
CA ARG A 68 20.20 -12.43 -31.53
C ARG A 68 20.38 -11.05 -32.13
N LEU A 69 21.10 -11.02 -33.25
CA LEU A 69 21.16 -9.89 -34.17
C LEU A 69 20.68 -10.34 -35.55
N LEU A 70 19.70 -9.63 -36.11
CA LEU A 70 19.16 -9.89 -37.45
C LEU A 70 19.32 -8.64 -38.33
N PRO A 71 20.18 -8.68 -39.37
CA PRO A 71 20.25 -7.61 -40.34
C PRO A 71 19.07 -7.70 -41.31
N ILE A 72 18.32 -6.61 -41.45
CA ILE A 72 17.21 -6.45 -42.40
C ILE A 72 17.73 -5.96 -43.75
N GLY A 73 18.70 -5.05 -43.73
CA GLY A 73 19.31 -4.46 -44.92
C GLY A 73 20.22 -3.29 -44.56
N ALA A 74 21.32 -3.11 -45.28
CA ALA A 74 22.44 -2.23 -44.88
C ALA A 74 22.10 -0.72 -44.78
N THR A 75 20.89 -0.31 -45.17
CA THR A 75 20.47 1.11 -45.20
C THR A 75 18.98 1.30 -44.88
N LEU A 76 18.31 0.32 -44.28
CA LEU A 76 16.87 0.41 -43.98
C LEU A 76 16.65 0.82 -42.52
N PRO A 77 16.55 2.11 -42.18
CA PRO A 77 16.35 2.53 -40.80
C PRO A 77 15.03 1.97 -40.24
N VAL A 78 15.11 1.36 -39.06
CA VAL A 78 13.93 0.84 -38.35
C VAL A 78 13.22 1.99 -37.66
N SER A 79 12.00 2.31 -38.10
CA SER A 79 11.20 3.43 -37.58
C SER A 79 10.26 3.02 -36.44
N ALA A 80 9.73 1.80 -36.47
CA ALA A 80 8.87 1.27 -35.41
C ALA A 80 8.97 -0.26 -35.32
N ILE A 81 8.77 -0.78 -34.12
CA ILE A 81 8.67 -2.22 -33.82
C ILE A 81 7.38 -2.42 -33.04
N LEU A 82 6.59 -3.41 -33.45
CA LEU A 82 5.29 -3.70 -32.87
C LEU A 82 5.16 -5.21 -32.67
N PRO A 83 5.33 -5.71 -31.44
CA PRO A 83 5.05 -7.11 -31.09
C PRO A 83 3.57 -7.44 -31.30
N LEU A 84 3.28 -8.57 -31.95
CA LEU A 84 1.94 -9.09 -32.20
C LEU A 84 1.83 -10.51 -31.61
N PRO A 85 1.68 -10.64 -30.29
CA PRO A 85 1.75 -11.93 -29.61
C PRO A 85 0.65 -12.90 -30.07
N SER A 86 -0.57 -12.42 -30.36
CA SER A 86 -1.72 -13.24 -30.80
C SER A 86 -1.46 -14.03 -32.09
N VAL A 87 -0.56 -13.54 -32.95
CA VAL A 87 -0.18 -14.22 -34.21
C VAL A 87 1.27 -14.70 -34.18
N ALA A 88 1.93 -14.64 -33.03
CA ALA A 88 3.34 -15.00 -32.86
C ALA A 88 4.24 -14.34 -33.93
N ARG A 89 4.09 -13.03 -34.14
CA ARG A 89 4.89 -12.23 -35.08
C ARG A 89 5.40 -10.94 -34.44
N LEU A 90 6.48 -10.43 -35.01
CA LEU A 90 7.01 -9.09 -34.76
C LEU A 90 6.85 -8.28 -36.05
N LEU A 91 6.07 -7.21 -36.01
CA LEU A 91 5.93 -6.28 -37.14
C LEU A 91 6.96 -5.17 -37.03
N VAL A 92 7.69 -4.92 -38.11
CA VAL A 92 8.77 -3.95 -38.17
C VAL A 92 8.53 -3.00 -39.33
N LEU A 93 8.44 -1.70 -39.03
CA LEU A 93 8.39 -0.65 -40.05
C LEU A 93 9.81 -0.16 -40.31
N ALA A 94 10.32 -0.39 -41.53
CA ALA A 94 11.64 0.06 -41.95
C ALA A 94 11.55 0.76 -43.30
N ASP A 95 11.94 2.04 -43.34
CA ASP A 95 11.92 2.88 -44.56
C ASP A 95 10.62 2.77 -45.41
N GLY A 96 9.47 2.83 -44.74
CA GLY A 96 8.16 2.72 -45.40
C GLY A 96 7.75 1.32 -45.86
N LEU A 97 8.52 0.28 -45.52
CA LEU A 97 8.19 -1.13 -45.73
C LEU A 97 7.73 -1.77 -44.41
N LEU A 98 6.68 -2.59 -44.48
CA LEU A 98 6.26 -3.45 -43.38
C LEU A 98 6.86 -4.84 -43.52
N LEU A 99 7.62 -5.25 -42.51
CA LEU A 99 8.33 -6.51 -42.45
C LEU A 99 7.84 -7.33 -41.25
N LEU A 100 7.64 -8.62 -41.47
CA LEU A 100 7.31 -9.60 -40.45
C LEU A 100 8.55 -10.39 -40.10
N ALA A 101 8.87 -10.42 -38.81
CA ALA A 101 9.85 -11.31 -38.22
C ALA A 101 9.16 -12.31 -37.29
N ASP A 102 9.79 -13.44 -37.02
CA ASP A 102 9.42 -14.28 -35.90
C ASP A 102 9.87 -13.63 -34.58
N PRO A 103 9.18 -13.85 -33.44
CA PRO A 103 9.52 -13.23 -32.15
C PRO A 103 10.95 -13.51 -31.67
N LEU A 104 11.54 -14.64 -32.06
CA LEU A 104 12.91 -14.99 -31.70
C LEU A 104 13.96 -14.53 -32.73
N LEU A 105 13.54 -13.80 -33.77
CA LEU A 105 14.35 -13.36 -34.91
C LEU A 105 15.17 -14.49 -35.57
N SER A 106 14.70 -15.73 -35.44
CA SER A 106 15.38 -16.95 -35.90
C SER A 106 15.35 -17.12 -37.41
N ARG A 107 14.36 -16.53 -38.09
CA ARG A 107 14.14 -16.62 -39.52
C ARG A 107 14.38 -15.25 -40.20
N PRO A 108 14.71 -15.24 -41.50
CA PRO A 108 14.80 -13.98 -42.23
C PRO A 108 13.43 -13.29 -42.27
N VAL A 109 13.47 -11.96 -42.18
CA VAL A 109 12.27 -11.13 -42.28
C VAL A 109 11.58 -11.31 -43.63
N ARG A 110 10.25 -11.33 -43.61
CA ARG A 110 9.41 -11.39 -44.82
C ARG A 110 8.64 -10.09 -44.96
N ARG A 111 8.39 -9.66 -46.18
CA ARG A 111 7.59 -8.46 -46.41
C ARG A 111 6.09 -8.76 -46.25
N LEU A 112 5.37 -7.89 -45.55
CA LEU A 112 3.93 -7.99 -45.39
C LEU A 112 3.22 -7.47 -46.66
N GLY A 113 2.81 -8.40 -47.52
CA GLY A 113 2.07 -8.09 -48.74
C GLY A 113 2.81 -7.13 -49.69
N SER A 114 2.04 -6.38 -50.48
CA SER A 114 2.55 -5.41 -51.47
C SER A 114 2.60 -3.96 -50.97
N LEU A 115 2.30 -3.73 -49.69
CA LEU A 115 2.22 -2.40 -49.06
C LEU A 115 3.58 -1.68 -49.10
N ARG A 116 3.62 -0.45 -49.62
CA ARG A 116 4.81 0.43 -49.71
C ARG A 116 4.43 1.83 -49.22
N ASN A 117 5.42 2.64 -48.89
CA ASN A 117 5.24 4.04 -48.46
C ASN A 117 4.34 4.15 -47.23
N VAL A 118 4.52 3.22 -46.27
CA VAL A 118 3.80 3.23 -45.00
C VAL A 118 4.35 4.34 -44.12
N ALA A 119 3.50 5.26 -43.68
CA ALA A 119 3.91 6.40 -42.86
C ALA A 119 3.86 6.09 -41.36
N ALA A 120 2.79 5.45 -40.91
CA ALA A 120 2.56 5.06 -39.52
C ALA A 120 1.74 3.77 -39.44
N VAL A 121 1.89 3.06 -38.32
CA VAL A 121 1.20 1.79 -38.01
C VAL A 121 0.80 1.75 -36.54
N ALA A 122 -0.34 1.14 -36.23
CA ALA A 122 -0.76 0.80 -34.87
C ALA A 122 -1.51 -0.53 -34.85
N ALA A 123 -1.39 -1.31 -33.78
CA ALA A 123 -2.18 -2.51 -33.56
C ALA A 123 -3.42 -2.19 -32.72
N ARG A 124 -4.51 -2.92 -32.95
CA ARG A 124 -5.67 -2.90 -32.07
C ARG A 124 -5.30 -3.55 -30.75
N ARG A 125 -5.41 -2.84 -29.64
CA ARG A 125 -5.31 -3.45 -28.31
C ARG A 125 -6.59 -4.22 -28.01
N ALA A 126 -6.49 -5.54 -27.86
CA ALA A 126 -7.62 -6.40 -27.55
C ALA A 126 -7.68 -6.65 -26.04
N TYR A 127 -8.58 -5.95 -25.34
CA TYR A 127 -8.84 -6.19 -23.91
C TYR A 127 -9.96 -7.23 -23.68
N SER A 128 -10.70 -7.61 -24.72
CA SER A 128 -11.83 -8.56 -24.64
C SER A 128 -11.85 -9.65 -25.72
N ALA A 129 -10.80 -9.78 -26.54
CA ALA A 129 -10.71 -10.91 -27.46
C ALA A 129 -10.25 -12.15 -26.69
N ASP A 130 -10.83 -13.31 -27.03
CA ASP A 130 -10.39 -14.61 -26.54
C ASP A 130 -8.86 -14.71 -26.74
N PRO A 131 -8.05 -14.84 -25.67
CA PRO A 131 -6.59 -14.90 -25.78
C PRO A 131 -6.10 -16.09 -26.61
N ALA A 132 -7.00 -17.05 -26.91
CA ALA A 132 -6.75 -18.17 -27.80
C ALA A 132 -6.98 -17.86 -29.30
N SER A 133 -7.52 -16.68 -29.65
CA SER A 133 -7.79 -16.35 -31.05
C SER A 133 -6.49 -16.00 -31.80
N PRO A 134 -6.12 -16.75 -32.85
CA PRO A 134 -4.86 -16.55 -33.59
C PRO A 134 -4.99 -15.41 -34.60
N SER A 135 -5.63 -14.30 -34.21
CA SER A 135 -5.94 -13.19 -35.09
C SER A 135 -5.58 -11.84 -34.47
N CYS A 136 -5.12 -10.91 -35.29
CA CYS A 136 -4.77 -9.56 -34.87
C CYS A 136 -5.12 -8.56 -35.97
N SER A 137 -5.64 -7.40 -35.59
CA SER A 137 -5.93 -6.32 -36.52
C SER A 137 -4.94 -5.17 -36.32
N ILE A 138 -4.41 -4.63 -37.41
CA ILE A 138 -3.55 -3.45 -37.42
C ILE A 138 -4.10 -2.39 -38.37
N VAL A 139 -3.81 -1.12 -38.09
CA VAL A 139 -4.13 -0.01 -38.97
C VAL A 139 -2.84 0.60 -39.50
N VAL A 140 -2.82 0.87 -40.81
CA VAL A 140 -1.65 1.37 -41.53
C VAL A 140 -2.06 2.58 -42.36
N SER A 141 -1.20 3.59 -42.39
CA SER A 141 -1.36 4.74 -43.28
C SER A 141 -0.42 4.62 -44.47
N ILE A 142 -0.96 4.73 -45.68
CA ILE A 142 -0.24 4.59 -46.95
C ILE A 142 -0.61 5.75 -47.85
N GLY A 143 0.33 6.69 -48.03
CA GLY A 143 0.07 7.90 -48.83
C GLY A 143 -1.14 8.67 -48.30
N LYS A 144 -2.25 8.64 -49.05
CA LYS A 144 -3.52 9.30 -48.69
C LYS A 144 -4.59 8.34 -48.15
N LYS A 145 -4.23 7.09 -47.86
CA LYS A 145 -5.17 6.04 -47.47
C LYS A 145 -4.88 5.54 -46.06
N LEU A 146 -5.94 5.35 -45.29
CA LEU A 146 -5.94 4.66 -44.01
C LEU A 146 -6.54 3.27 -44.22
N LEU A 147 -5.76 2.22 -43.98
CA LEU A 147 -6.15 0.83 -44.22
C LEU A 147 -6.17 0.05 -42.91
N ARG A 148 -7.22 -0.74 -42.71
CA ARG A 148 -7.27 -1.85 -41.76
C ARG A 148 -6.63 -3.07 -42.42
N VAL A 149 -5.78 -3.76 -41.69
CA VAL A 149 -5.17 -5.03 -42.08
C VAL A 149 -5.45 -6.05 -40.99
N ASP A 150 -6.23 -7.07 -41.31
CA ASP A 150 -6.52 -8.19 -40.43
C ASP A 150 -5.55 -9.33 -40.75
N LEU A 151 -4.89 -9.84 -39.72
CA LEU A 151 -3.90 -10.90 -39.77
C LEU A 151 -4.45 -12.12 -39.05
N THR A 152 -4.47 -13.27 -39.72
CA THR A 152 -4.95 -14.55 -39.17
C THR A 152 -3.89 -15.61 -39.37
N LEU A 153 -3.40 -16.18 -38.26
CA LEU A 153 -2.44 -17.28 -38.29
C LEU A 153 -3.20 -18.60 -38.51
N GLN A 154 -2.90 -19.25 -39.62
CA GLN A 154 -3.47 -20.56 -39.99
C GLN A 154 -2.59 -21.72 -39.50
N ASP A 155 -3.15 -22.93 -39.54
CA ASP A 155 -2.41 -24.15 -39.27
C ASP A 155 -1.20 -24.28 -40.22
N GLY A 156 0.00 -24.50 -39.66
CA GLY A 156 1.24 -24.58 -40.43
C GLY A 156 2.07 -23.30 -40.49
N ASP A 157 1.81 -22.31 -39.62
CA ASP A 157 2.59 -21.06 -39.50
C ASP A 157 2.46 -20.11 -40.72
N GLU A 158 1.39 -20.29 -41.50
CA GLU A 158 1.03 -19.42 -42.61
C GLU A 158 0.13 -18.26 -42.11
N LEU A 159 0.39 -17.04 -42.60
CA LEU A 159 -0.33 -15.84 -42.17
C LEU A 159 -1.20 -15.35 -43.31
N ASP A 160 -2.52 -15.42 -43.14
CA ASP A 160 -3.47 -14.78 -44.05
C ASP A 160 -3.58 -13.29 -43.72
N VAL A 161 -3.71 -12.47 -44.78
CA VAL A 161 -3.63 -11.01 -44.69
C VAL A 161 -4.78 -10.42 -45.49
N GLN A 162 -5.74 -9.83 -44.79
CA GLN A 162 -6.90 -9.17 -45.40
C GLN A 162 -6.79 -7.66 -45.20
N THR A 163 -7.03 -6.88 -46.27
CA THR A 163 -6.91 -5.42 -46.22
C THR A 163 -8.22 -4.74 -46.58
N ARG A 164 -8.63 -3.74 -45.79
CA ARG A 164 -9.82 -2.92 -46.02
C ARG A 164 -9.49 -1.43 -45.86
N GLU A 165 -9.96 -0.61 -46.78
CA GLU A 165 -9.82 0.86 -46.66
C GLU A 165 -10.84 1.41 -45.67
N ILE A 166 -10.38 2.22 -44.71
CA ILE A 166 -11.21 2.89 -43.69
C ILE A 166 -11.59 4.28 -44.17
N ALA A 167 -10.58 5.09 -44.51
CA ALA A 167 -10.76 6.50 -44.86
C ALA A 167 -9.58 7.01 -45.70
N ALA A 168 -9.77 8.16 -46.37
CA ALA A 168 -8.71 8.87 -47.05
C ALA A 168 -8.19 10.01 -46.17
N VAL A 169 -6.94 9.90 -45.71
CA VAL A 169 -6.28 10.88 -44.84
C VAL A 169 -4.86 11.13 -45.33
N GLU A 170 -4.47 12.38 -45.45
CA GLU A 170 -3.14 12.80 -45.91
C GLU A 170 -2.27 13.29 -44.74
N GLY A 171 -0.96 13.06 -44.82
CA GLY A 171 -0.01 13.65 -43.86
C GLY A 171 0.00 13.00 -42.48
N VAL A 172 -0.47 11.76 -42.35
CA VAL A 172 -0.45 11.00 -41.08
C VAL A 172 0.97 10.86 -40.54
N LYS A 173 1.16 11.21 -39.26
CA LYS A 173 2.44 11.15 -38.54
C LYS A 173 2.46 10.07 -37.47
N ALA A 174 1.35 9.85 -36.79
CA ALA A 174 1.21 8.80 -35.79
C ALA A 174 -0.23 8.26 -35.74
N LEU A 175 -0.37 7.02 -35.29
CA LEU A 175 -1.65 6.31 -35.19
C LEU A 175 -1.76 5.67 -33.80
N ALA A 176 -2.99 5.56 -33.31
CA ALA A 176 -3.35 4.74 -32.16
C ALA A 176 -4.70 4.09 -32.43
N TRP A 177 -4.88 2.85 -31.99
CA TRP A 177 -6.14 2.12 -32.17
C TRP A 177 -6.62 1.58 -30.83
N VAL A 178 -7.77 2.08 -30.39
CA VAL A 178 -8.45 1.68 -29.16
C VAL A 178 -9.88 1.25 -29.50
N ASP A 179 -10.21 0.01 -29.20
CA ASP A 179 -11.49 -0.63 -29.52
C ASP A 179 -11.92 -0.48 -31.00
N ASP A 180 -12.98 0.27 -31.32
CA ASP A 180 -13.39 0.58 -32.70
C ASP A 180 -12.78 1.90 -33.23
N SER A 181 -12.11 2.66 -32.38
CA SER A 181 -11.70 4.03 -32.69
C SER A 181 -10.22 4.12 -33.06
N VAL A 182 -9.95 4.67 -34.23
CA VAL A 182 -8.61 4.94 -34.75
C VAL A 182 -8.31 6.42 -34.62
N PHE A 183 -7.35 6.75 -33.75
CA PHE A 183 -6.85 8.09 -33.57
C PHE A 183 -5.73 8.37 -34.57
N VAL A 184 -5.89 9.45 -35.32
CA VAL A 184 -4.98 9.86 -36.38
C VAL A 184 -4.38 11.21 -36.04
N ALA A 185 -3.05 11.23 -35.93
CA ALA A 185 -2.28 12.44 -35.66
C ALA A 185 -1.64 12.94 -36.96
N THR A 186 -1.98 14.17 -37.35
CA THR A 186 -1.42 14.87 -38.53
C THR A 186 -0.70 16.13 -38.07
N ALA A 187 0.11 16.73 -38.94
CA ALA A 187 0.78 17.99 -38.62
C ALA A 187 -0.20 19.16 -38.32
N THR A 188 -1.46 19.04 -38.73
CA THR A 188 -2.49 20.08 -38.59
C THR A 188 -3.46 19.84 -37.43
N GLY A 189 -3.45 18.64 -36.82
CA GLY A 189 -4.44 18.29 -35.79
C GLY A 189 -4.59 16.80 -35.53
N TYR A 190 -5.53 16.50 -34.64
CA TYR A 190 -5.94 15.15 -34.27
C TYR A 190 -7.37 14.89 -34.74
N SER A 191 -7.57 13.72 -35.34
CA SER A 191 -8.88 13.25 -35.81
C SER A 191 -9.12 11.81 -35.36
N LEU A 192 -10.39 11.44 -35.25
CA LEU A 192 -10.87 10.13 -34.84
C LEU A 192 -11.63 9.48 -36.00
N PHE A 193 -11.38 8.21 -36.30
CA PHE A 193 -12.11 7.45 -37.32
C PHE A 193 -12.65 6.14 -36.74
N SER A 194 -13.91 5.80 -37.05
CA SER A 194 -14.45 4.46 -36.74
C SER A 194 -13.87 3.41 -37.69
N SER A 195 -13.46 2.27 -37.15
CA SER A 195 -12.88 1.17 -37.91
C SER A 195 -13.93 0.38 -38.71
N THR A 196 -15.20 0.40 -38.31
CA THR A 196 -16.30 -0.26 -39.02
C THR A 196 -16.89 0.59 -40.13
N ASP A 197 -17.13 1.88 -39.85
CA ASP A 197 -17.98 2.74 -40.68
C ASP A 197 -17.17 3.80 -41.44
N GLY A 198 -15.90 4.01 -41.07
CA GLY A 198 -15.01 4.99 -41.70
C GLY A 198 -15.39 6.45 -41.43
N GLN A 199 -16.42 6.70 -40.60
CA GLN A 199 -16.83 8.04 -40.20
C GLN A 199 -15.71 8.71 -39.38
N GLY A 200 -15.35 9.92 -39.78
CA GLY A 200 -14.26 10.71 -39.19
C GLY A 200 -14.78 11.95 -38.48
N VAL A 201 -14.24 12.24 -37.30
CA VAL A 201 -14.52 13.46 -36.52
C VAL A 201 -13.19 14.09 -36.10
N ASP A 202 -13.03 15.39 -36.35
CA ASP A 202 -11.87 16.13 -35.86
C ASP A 202 -12.00 16.41 -34.36
N ILE A 203 -10.92 16.13 -33.59
CA ILE A 203 -10.89 16.36 -32.14
C ILE A 203 -10.47 17.81 -31.89
N PHE A 204 -9.29 18.21 -32.38
CA PHE A 204 -8.81 19.60 -32.35
C PHE A 204 -7.68 19.83 -33.37
N THR A 205 -7.50 21.09 -33.74
CA THR A 205 -6.44 21.54 -34.64
C THR A 205 -5.19 22.00 -33.88
N LEU A 206 -4.03 21.79 -34.49
CA LEU A 206 -2.74 22.19 -33.96
C LEU A 206 -2.26 23.49 -34.63
N PRO A 207 -1.59 24.40 -33.88
CA PRO A 207 -0.91 25.56 -34.48
C PRO A 207 0.20 25.14 -35.46
N GLU A 208 0.49 25.96 -36.47
CA GLU A 208 1.55 25.68 -37.45
C GLU A 208 2.96 25.59 -36.81
N SER A 209 3.16 26.21 -35.65
CA SER A 209 4.41 26.18 -34.88
C SER A 209 4.52 24.98 -33.92
N SER A 210 3.53 24.09 -33.89
CA SER A 210 3.50 22.97 -32.94
C SER A 210 4.56 21.92 -33.26
N GLY A 211 5.01 21.22 -32.21
CA GLY A 211 5.95 20.11 -32.34
C GLY A 211 5.37 18.91 -33.10
N HIS A 212 6.17 17.84 -33.23
CA HIS A 212 5.68 16.60 -33.82
C HIS A 212 4.52 16.02 -33.00
N PRO A 213 3.33 15.80 -33.60
CA PRO A 213 2.17 15.31 -32.88
C PRO A 213 2.39 13.87 -32.46
N ARG A 214 2.03 13.55 -31.22
CA ARG A 214 2.15 12.20 -30.66
C ARG A 214 0.82 11.73 -30.12
N VAL A 215 0.57 10.44 -30.27
CA VAL A 215 -0.61 9.76 -29.74
C VAL A 215 -0.16 8.48 -29.07
N ARG A 216 -0.67 8.21 -27.88
CA ARG A 216 -0.34 7.00 -27.13
C ARG A 216 -1.58 6.40 -26.46
N PRO A 217 -1.96 5.15 -26.79
CA PRO A 217 -3.01 4.46 -26.05
C PRO A 217 -2.59 4.21 -24.60
N LEU A 218 -3.52 4.42 -23.67
CA LEU A 218 -3.31 4.18 -22.25
C LEU A 218 -3.76 2.77 -21.85
N SER A 219 -3.21 2.31 -20.74
CA SER A 219 -3.64 1.12 -20.00
C SER A 219 -5.08 1.32 -19.50
N GLY A 220 -5.86 0.23 -19.56
CA GLY A 220 -7.31 0.25 -19.27
C GLY A 220 -8.19 0.20 -20.53
N GLY A 221 -7.63 0.53 -21.69
CA GLY A 221 -8.22 0.18 -22.99
C GLY A 221 -9.37 1.02 -23.50
N GLU A 222 -9.70 2.11 -22.82
CA GLU A 222 -10.73 3.06 -23.27
C GLU A 222 -10.17 4.47 -23.49
N GLU A 223 -8.91 4.73 -23.16
CA GLU A 223 -8.34 6.09 -23.13
C GLU A 223 -7.07 6.21 -23.96
N VAL A 224 -6.85 7.41 -24.49
CA VAL A 224 -5.70 7.78 -25.33
C VAL A 224 -5.14 9.13 -24.87
N MET A 225 -3.82 9.24 -24.83
CA MET A 225 -3.14 10.50 -24.57
C MET A 225 -2.73 11.17 -25.90
N LEU A 226 -3.19 12.40 -26.09
CA LEU A 226 -2.84 13.30 -27.20
C LEU A 226 -1.87 14.35 -26.69
N LEU A 227 -0.72 14.50 -27.36
CA LEU A 227 0.30 15.44 -26.94
C LEU A 227 0.28 16.72 -27.79
N VAL A 228 0.17 17.87 -27.13
CA VAL A 228 0.32 19.19 -27.73
C VAL A 228 1.50 19.89 -27.08
N ASP A 229 2.62 19.97 -27.80
CA ASP A 229 3.90 20.48 -27.28
C ASP A 229 4.35 19.79 -25.99
N ASN A 230 4.17 20.43 -24.83
CA ASN A 230 4.48 19.86 -23.51
C ASN A 230 3.22 19.50 -22.69
N VAL A 231 2.03 19.51 -23.29
CA VAL A 231 0.76 19.23 -22.61
C VAL A 231 0.16 17.92 -23.13
N GLY A 232 -0.05 16.96 -22.24
CA GLY A 232 -0.79 15.72 -22.52
C GLY A 232 -2.27 15.88 -22.18
N VAL A 233 -3.14 15.70 -23.17
CA VAL A 233 -4.60 15.67 -23.01
C VAL A 233 -5.05 14.22 -23.09
N VAL A 234 -5.70 13.71 -22.04
CA VAL A 234 -6.29 12.37 -22.04
C VAL A 234 -7.71 12.46 -22.59
N VAL A 235 -8.03 11.60 -23.54
CA VAL A 235 -9.36 11.48 -24.16
C VAL A 235 -9.88 10.05 -24.07
N ASP A 236 -11.19 9.89 -24.00
CA ASP A 236 -11.84 8.58 -24.12
C ASP A 236 -11.84 8.08 -25.58
N ARG A 237 -12.39 6.88 -25.79
CA ARG A 237 -12.57 6.26 -27.11
C ARG A 237 -13.38 7.11 -28.10
N PHE A 238 -14.19 8.05 -27.61
CA PHE A 238 -14.99 8.96 -28.43
C PHE A 238 -14.29 10.29 -28.71
N GLY A 239 -13.06 10.47 -28.23
CA GLY A 239 -12.28 11.70 -28.39
C GLY A 239 -12.67 12.80 -27.42
N GLN A 240 -13.47 12.52 -26.39
CA GLN A 240 -13.85 13.50 -25.37
C GLN A 240 -12.78 13.56 -24.28
N PRO A 241 -12.38 14.74 -23.81
CA PRO A 241 -11.37 14.87 -22.77
C PRO A 241 -11.83 14.26 -21.44
N VAL A 242 -11.00 13.39 -20.87
CA VAL A 242 -11.23 12.71 -19.59
C VAL A 242 -10.18 13.15 -18.59
N GLY A 243 -10.62 13.65 -17.43
CA GLY A 243 -9.72 14.06 -16.36
C GLY A 243 -8.96 15.36 -16.66
N SER A 244 -7.86 15.58 -15.94
CA SER A 244 -7.05 16.79 -16.03
C SER A 244 -5.91 16.64 -17.04
N SER A 245 -5.56 17.72 -17.74
CA SER A 245 -4.38 17.76 -18.61
C SER A 245 -3.09 17.68 -17.81
N LEU A 246 -2.10 16.97 -18.37
CA LEU A 246 -0.78 16.81 -17.79
C LEU A 246 0.18 17.82 -18.41
N VAL A 247 0.82 18.66 -17.59
CA VAL A 247 1.81 19.63 -18.07
C VAL A 247 3.21 19.12 -17.74
N PHE A 248 3.97 18.80 -18.78
CA PHE A 248 5.32 18.29 -18.66
C PHE A 248 6.35 19.41 -18.62
N SER A 249 7.45 19.16 -17.91
CA SER A 249 8.52 20.15 -17.73
C SER A 249 9.34 20.42 -19.00
N THR A 250 9.32 19.48 -19.95
CA THR A 250 10.00 19.55 -21.25
C THR A 250 9.09 18.99 -22.34
N THR A 251 9.29 19.42 -23.59
CA THR A 251 8.64 18.82 -24.76
C THR A 251 9.07 17.36 -24.90
N PRO A 252 8.14 16.39 -24.82
CA PRO A 252 8.46 14.96 -24.86
C PRO A 252 9.01 14.47 -26.21
N ASP A 253 10.14 13.77 -26.15
CA ASP A 253 10.67 12.94 -27.24
C ASP A 253 10.03 11.56 -27.29
N CYS A 254 9.49 11.08 -26.17
CA CYS A 254 8.76 9.82 -26.06
C CYS A 254 7.86 9.86 -24.82
N ILE A 255 6.68 9.25 -24.91
CA ILE A 255 5.77 9.08 -23.78
C ILE A 255 5.33 7.63 -23.76
N THR A 256 5.36 7.05 -22.57
CA THR A 256 4.74 5.75 -22.32
C THR A 256 4.09 5.74 -20.94
N GLU A 257 3.24 4.74 -20.71
CA GLU A 257 2.57 4.56 -19.44
C GLU A 257 3.02 3.26 -18.80
N VAL A 258 3.26 3.33 -17.49
CA VAL A 258 3.35 2.19 -16.58
C VAL A 258 2.39 2.50 -15.46
N PHE A 259 1.14 2.04 -15.60
CA PHE A 259 0.05 2.40 -14.69
C PHE A 259 0.51 2.30 -13.22
N PRO A 260 0.32 3.34 -12.39
CA PRO A 260 -0.45 4.55 -12.60
C PRO A 260 0.44 5.76 -12.99
N TYR A 261 1.63 5.49 -13.52
CA TYR A 261 2.66 6.47 -13.86
C TYR A 261 2.75 6.69 -15.37
N VAL A 262 3.03 7.94 -15.74
CA VAL A 262 3.37 8.37 -17.10
C VAL A 262 4.85 8.69 -17.11
N ILE A 263 5.59 8.03 -18.01
CA ILE A 263 7.03 8.19 -18.18
C ILE A 263 7.26 9.06 -19.40
N VAL A 264 7.96 10.17 -19.19
CA VAL A 264 8.20 11.20 -20.19
C VAL A 264 9.69 11.33 -20.40
N ALA A 265 10.17 10.98 -21.59
CA ALA A 265 11.56 11.18 -21.96
C ALA A 265 11.68 12.43 -22.84
N GLY A 266 12.61 13.32 -22.49
CA GLY A 266 12.86 14.54 -23.26
C GLY A 266 14.00 15.35 -22.64
N GLY A 267 14.71 16.12 -23.47
CA GLY A 267 15.73 17.05 -22.97
C GLY A 267 16.83 16.39 -22.14
N SER A 268 17.30 15.20 -22.56
CA SER A 268 18.33 14.38 -21.88
C SER A 268 18.00 13.87 -20.47
N LYS A 269 16.72 13.84 -20.11
CA LYS A 269 16.23 13.27 -18.86
C LYS A 269 14.98 12.44 -19.08
N VAL A 270 14.64 11.63 -18.09
CA VAL A 270 13.37 10.92 -18.04
C VAL A 270 12.65 11.31 -16.75
N ASP A 271 11.48 11.92 -16.88
CA ASP A 271 10.64 12.31 -15.76
C ASP A 271 9.49 11.31 -15.60
N VAL A 272 9.15 11.00 -14.35
CA VAL A 272 8.03 10.14 -13.97
C VAL A 272 6.97 11.01 -13.32
N TYR A 273 5.80 11.02 -13.94
CA TYR A 273 4.62 11.73 -13.47
C TYR A 273 3.56 10.73 -13.02
N ARG A 274 2.72 11.11 -12.07
CA ARG A 274 1.51 10.34 -11.77
C ARG A 274 0.40 10.73 -12.74
N ARG A 275 -0.28 9.75 -13.31
CA ARG A 275 -1.35 9.96 -14.29
C ARG A 275 -2.53 10.76 -13.72
N ARG A 276 -3.00 10.42 -12.52
CA ARG A 276 -4.23 10.97 -11.94
C ARG A 276 -4.19 12.47 -11.71
N ASN A 277 -3.12 12.96 -11.07
CA ASN A 277 -3.01 14.34 -10.59
C ASN A 277 -1.88 15.13 -11.26
N GLY A 278 -1.11 14.51 -12.17
CA GLY A 278 0.02 15.15 -12.84
C GLY A 278 1.19 15.49 -11.93
N ALA A 279 1.24 14.94 -10.70
CA ALA A 279 2.34 15.18 -9.80
C ALA A 279 3.65 14.60 -10.36
N HIS A 280 4.70 15.41 -10.37
CA HIS A 280 6.06 14.96 -10.69
C HIS A 280 6.63 14.18 -9.50
N LEU A 281 7.10 12.95 -9.73
CA LEU A 281 7.56 12.05 -8.67
C LEU A 281 9.08 11.86 -8.67
N GLN A 282 9.66 11.67 -9.85
CA GLN A 282 11.05 11.27 -10.00
C GLN A 282 11.64 11.83 -11.30
N THR A 283 12.88 12.31 -11.24
CA THR A 283 13.70 12.60 -12.41
C THR A 283 14.86 11.62 -12.46
N ILE A 284 14.98 10.90 -13.57
CA ILE A 284 16.08 10.00 -13.87
C ILE A 284 17.04 10.74 -14.80
N PRO A 285 18.22 11.14 -14.31
CA PRO A 285 19.22 11.77 -15.16
C PRO A 285 19.81 10.73 -16.11
N VAL A 286 19.83 11.01 -17.41
CA VAL A 286 20.54 10.17 -18.38
C VAL A 286 21.97 10.71 -18.49
N ALA A 287 22.95 9.88 -18.15
CA ALA A 287 24.29 10.27 -17.72
C ALA A 287 25.12 11.17 -18.67
N ARG A 288 24.69 11.39 -19.92
CA ARG A 288 25.42 12.23 -20.87
C ARG A 288 24.45 13.08 -21.68
N THR A 289 24.44 14.37 -21.38
CA THR A 289 23.76 15.42 -22.16
C THR A 289 24.28 15.41 -23.60
N GLY A 290 23.46 14.95 -24.54
CA GLY A 290 23.77 14.94 -25.97
C GLY A 290 22.50 15.02 -26.80
N GLN A 291 22.61 15.40 -28.08
CA GLN A 291 21.49 15.53 -29.04
C GLN A 291 20.88 14.17 -29.47
N GLY A 292 21.02 13.12 -28.65
CA GLY A 292 20.47 11.81 -28.95
C GLY A 292 18.99 11.70 -28.57
N VAL A 293 18.22 10.98 -29.39
CA VAL A 293 16.82 10.67 -29.09
C VAL A 293 16.76 9.67 -27.94
N LEU A 294 15.92 9.95 -26.94
CA LEU A 294 15.59 9.01 -25.88
C LEU A 294 14.38 8.19 -26.30
N ILE A 295 14.48 6.87 -26.20
CA ILE A 295 13.38 5.96 -26.51
C ILE A 295 13.06 5.17 -25.26
N VAL A 296 11.79 5.17 -24.88
CA VAL A 296 11.29 4.38 -23.76
C VAL A 296 10.44 3.24 -24.32
N ALA A 297 10.76 2.02 -23.93
CA ALA A 297 9.97 0.84 -24.24
C ALA A 297 9.39 0.27 -22.95
N THR A 298 8.09 -0.01 -23.00
CA THR A 298 7.33 -0.74 -21.98
C THR A 298 6.61 -1.87 -22.66
N ASP A 299 6.22 -2.87 -21.87
CA ASP A 299 5.30 -3.87 -22.38
C ASP A 299 3.94 -3.19 -22.61
N ASP A 300 3.34 -3.44 -23.76
CA ASP A 300 2.11 -2.81 -24.22
C ASP A 300 0.88 -3.72 -24.05
N ASP A 301 1.08 -4.97 -23.60
CA ASP A 301 0.05 -6.02 -23.47
C ASP A 301 -0.85 -5.87 -22.21
N GLY A 302 -0.77 -4.72 -21.53
CA GLY A 302 -1.84 -4.22 -20.65
C GLY A 302 -1.98 -4.88 -19.27
N VAL A 303 -1.18 -5.88 -18.91
CA VAL A 303 -1.25 -6.51 -17.58
C VAL A 303 0.14 -6.65 -16.96
N GLY A 304 0.38 -6.00 -15.81
CA GLY A 304 1.54 -6.29 -14.96
C GLY A 304 2.89 -5.81 -15.51
N THR A 305 2.92 -4.71 -16.25
CA THR A 305 4.14 -4.22 -16.89
C THR A 305 5.09 -3.61 -15.86
N GLU A 306 5.89 -4.46 -15.23
CA GLU A 306 6.85 -4.03 -14.22
C GLU A 306 8.14 -3.49 -14.82
N LEU A 307 8.41 -3.71 -16.10
CA LEU A 307 9.70 -3.40 -16.72
C LEU A 307 9.63 -2.20 -17.67
N VAL A 308 10.62 -1.33 -17.55
CA VAL A 308 10.84 -0.17 -18.42
C VAL A 308 12.26 -0.23 -18.95
N ALA A 309 12.42 -0.17 -20.26
CA ALA A 309 13.72 -0.04 -20.91
C ALA A 309 13.87 1.37 -21.50
N ILE A 310 14.92 2.07 -21.09
CA ILE A 310 15.27 3.40 -21.61
C ILE A 310 16.53 3.26 -22.46
N ALA A 311 16.38 3.43 -23.77
CA ALA A 311 17.49 3.45 -24.70
C ALA A 311 17.92 4.89 -24.99
N THR A 312 19.23 5.15 -24.88
CA THR A 312 19.86 6.42 -25.23
C THR A 312 21.01 6.17 -26.20
N ALA A 313 21.17 7.08 -27.16
CA ALA A 313 22.34 7.15 -28.01
C ALA A 313 23.12 8.41 -27.68
N TYR A 314 24.43 8.30 -27.47
CA TYR A 314 25.28 9.46 -27.22
C TYR A 314 26.50 9.45 -28.11
N LYS A 315 27.00 10.67 -28.36
CA LYS A 315 28.13 10.93 -29.25
C LYS A 315 29.40 11.02 -28.41
N VAL A 316 30.41 10.25 -28.79
CA VAL A 316 31.76 10.33 -28.21
C VAL A 316 32.72 10.78 -29.29
N THR A 317 33.52 11.80 -28.99
CA THR A 317 34.63 12.22 -29.85
C THR A 317 35.87 11.50 -29.37
N THR A 318 36.46 10.67 -30.22
CA THR A 318 37.74 10.00 -29.97
C THR A 318 38.80 10.56 -30.92
N ASP A 319 40.07 10.23 -30.66
CA ASP A 319 41.20 10.64 -31.51
C ASP A 319 41.08 10.15 -32.97
N VAL A 320 40.21 9.16 -33.21
CA VAL A 320 39.97 8.52 -34.52
C VAL A 320 38.70 9.04 -35.20
N GLY A 321 37.91 9.91 -34.54
CA GLY A 321 36.70 10.51 -35.09
C GLY A 321 35.50 10.50 -34.13
N ILE A 322 34.32 10.76 -34.69
CA ILE A 322 33.05 10.78 -33.94
C ILE A 322 32.42 9.39 -33.97
N ILE A 323 32.13 8.82 -32.80
CA ILE A 323 31.48 7.51 -32.65
C ILE A 323 30.15 7.69 -31.91
N TRP A 324 29.12 6.99 -32.36
CA TRP A 324 27.84 6.88 -31.67
C TRP A 324 27.82 5.60 -30.83
N LEU A 325 27.59 5.75 -29.53
CA LEU A 325 27.42 4.64 -28.58
C LEU A 325 25.98 4.59 -28.09
N ILE A 326 25.53 3.40 -27.69
CA ILE A 326 24.20 3.17 -27.14
C ILE A 326 24.33 2.66 -25.72
N GLN A 327 23.48 3.16 -24.84
CA GLN A 327 23.22 2.54 -23.54
C GLN A 327 21.73 2.27 -23.39
N VAL A 328 21.42 1.13 -22.78
CA VAL A 328 20.06 0.79 -22.37
C VAL A 328 20.04 0.65 -20.87
N PHE A 329 19.10 1.33 -20.22
CA PHE A 329 18.87 1.22 -18.78
C PHE A 329 17.55 0.49 -18.55
N CYS A 330 17.59 -0.58 -17.79
CA CYS A 330 16.41 -1.33 -17.37
C CYS A 330 16.00 -0.86 -15.98
N TYR A 331 14.71 -0.55 -15.83
CA TYR A 331 14.08 -0.16 -14.58
C TYR A 331 12.91 -1.08 -14.27
N ARG A 332 12.63 -1.23 -12.98
CA ARG A 332 11.45 -1.91 -12.46
C ARG A 332 10.49 -0.90 -11.85
N LYS A 333 9.19 -1.06 -12.08
CA LYS A 333 8.13 -0.43 -11.29
C LYS A 333 8.23 -0.92 -9.85
N VAL A 334 8.47 -0.01 -8.91
CA VAL A 334 8.42 -0.35 -7.49
C VAL A 334 6.96 -0.56 -7.11
N SER A 335 6.63 -1.73 -6.55
CA SER A 335 5.26 -2.04 -6.16
C SER A 335 4.74 -1.06 -5.11
N ALA A 336 3.43 -0.80 -5.09
CA ALA A 336 2.78 0.07 -4.10
C ALA A 336 3.15 -0.34 -2.67
N VAL A 337 3.17 -1.64 -2.40
CA VAL A 337 3.53 -2.22 -1.10
C VAL A 337 4.98 -1.93 -0.72
N GLU A 338 5.93 -2.04 -1.66
CA GLU A 338 7.34 -1.72 -1.41
C GLU A 338 7.54 -0.22 -1.13
N GLN A 339 6.86 0.66 -1.87
CA GLN A 339 6.93 2.11 -1.64
C GLN A 339 6.38 2.49 -0.26
N ILE A 340 5.24 1.92 0.14
CA ILE A 340 4.65 2.15 1.47
C ILE A 340 5.60 1.61 2.56
N LYS A 341 6.10 0.37 2.42
CA LYS A 341 7.03 -0.22 3.39
C LYS A 341 8.33 0.57 3.51
N ALA A 342 8.86 1.09 2.41
CA ALA A 342 10.04 1.94 2.43
C ALA A 342 9.79 3.24 3.22
N SER A 343 8.62 3.86 3.04
CA SER A 343 8.21 5.05 3.79
C SER A 343 8.02 4.76 5.28
N LEU A 344 7.39 3.62 5.61
CA LEU A 344 7.24 3.15 7.00
C LEU A 344 8.59 2.87 7.67
N ARG A 345 9.56 2.24 6.97
CA ARG A 345 10.92 2.00 7.49
C ARG A 345 11.68 3.29 7.79
N ARG A 346 11.42 4.35 7.01
CA ARG A 346 11.98 5.70 7.25
C ARG A 346 11.23 6.48 8.33
N LYS A 347 10.20 5.89 8.95
CA LYS A 347 9.27 6.54 9.89
C LYS A 347 8.56 7.78 9.34
N ASN A 348 8.42 7.88 8.01
CA ASN A 348 7.65 8.97 7.40
C ASN A 348 6.16 8.58 7.29
N TYR A 349 5.47 8.57 8.44
CA TYR A 349 4.10 8.07 8.54
C TYR A 349 3.09 8.87 7.70
N LYS A 350 3.26 10.20 7.62
CA LYS A 350 2.38 11.07 6.81
C LYS A 350 2.45 10.72 5.32
N GLU A 351 3.66 10.49 4.80
CA GLU A 351 3.84 10.06 3.42
C GLU A 351 3.27 8.66 3.20
N ALA A 352 3.49 7.71 4.11
CA ALA A 352 2.95 6.35 3.98
C ALA A 352 1.42 6.31 3.90
N ILE A 353 0.72 7.13 4.70
CA ILE A 353 -0.76 7.24 4.64
C ILE A 353 -1.19 7.88 3.33
N SER A 354 -0.56 8.98 2.92
CA SER A 354 -0.86 9.62 1.64
C SER A 354 -0.68 8.65 0.47
N LEU A 355 0.41 7.87 0.45
CA LEU A 355 0.63 6.83 -0.55
C LEU A 355 -0.49 5.79 -0.53
N LEU A 356 -0.92 5.35 0.65
CA LEU A 356 -1.97 4.35 0.82
C LEU A 356 -3.29 4.84 0.22
N GLU A 357 -3.74 6.05 0.58
CA GLU A 357 -4.98 6.66 0.05
C GLU A 357 -4.90 6.85 -1.47
N GLU A 358 -3.74 7.29 -1.96
CA GLU A 358 -3.52 7.48 -3.38
C GLU A 358 -3.59 6.14 -4.16
N PHE A 359 -2.95 5.08 -3.65
CA PHE A 359 -2.97 3.75 -4.29
C PHE A 359 -4.30 3.02 -4.14
N GLU A 360 -5.03 3.24 -3.04
CA GLU A 360 -6.41 2.77 -2.87
C GLU A 360 -7.28 3.37 -3.94
N SER A 361 -7.15 4.69 -4.13
CA SER A 361 -7.94 5.39 -5.13
C SER A 361 -7.59 4.92 -6.56
N ASP A 362 -6.33 4.56 -6.82
CA ASP A 362 -5.85 3.98 -8.09
C ASP A 362 -6.27 2.51 -8.29
N GLY A 363 -6.83 1.85 -7.26
CA GLY A 363 -7.21 0.44 -7.33
C GLY A 363 -6.03 -0.53 -7.36
N GLU A 364 -4.81 -0.07 -7.05
CA GLU A 364 -3.61 -0.93 -7.07
C GLU A 364 -3.51 -1.85 -5.85
N ILE A 365 -4.17 -1.48 -4.75
CA ILE A 365 -4.12 -2.20 -3.48
C ILE A 365 -5.49 -2.74 -3.11
N SER A 366 -5.50 -3.96 -2.56
CA SER A 366 -6.71 -4.58 -2.03
C SER A 366 -7.06 -4.02 -0.65
N LYS A 367 -8.33 -4.14 -0.25
CA LYS A 367 -8.80 -3.80 1.09
C LYS A 367 -8.05 -4.55 2.20
N ASP A 368 -7.67 -5.80 1.94
CA ASP A 368 -6.84 -6.61 2.85
C ASP A 368 -5.46 -5.99 3.05
N MET A 369 -4.85 -5.46 1.99
CA MET A 369 -3.55 -4.78 2.06
C MET A 369 -3.65 -3.45 2.81
N ILE A 370 -4.74 -2.70 2.63
CA ILE A 370 -5.00 -1.47 3.38
C ILE A 370 -5.07 -1.77 4.88
N SER A 371 -5.85 -2.79 5.26
CA SER A 371 -5.90 -3.28 6.64
C SER A 371 -4.52 -3.70 7.15
N PHE A 372 -3.75 -4.42 6.34
CA PHE A 372 -2.39 -4.84 6.68
C PHE A 372 -1.45 -3.65 6.95
N VAL A 373 -1.51 -2.59 6.14
CA VAL A 373 -0.70 -1.37 6.32
C VAL A 373 -1.12 -0.61 7.58
N HIS A 374 -2.42 -0.50 7.86
CA HIS A 374 -2.91 0.11 9.09
C HIS A 374 -2.45 -0.65 10.34
N ALA A 375 -2.49 -1.98 10.33
CA ALA A 375 -1.93 -2.79 11.42
C ALA A 375 -0.42 -2.52 11.61
N GLN A 376 0.35 -2.51 10.51
CA GLN A 376 1.79 -2.19 10.54
C GLN A 376 2.09 -0.82 11.14
N LEU A 377 1.39 0.19 10.65
CA LEU A 377 1.55 1.56 11.10
C LEU A 377 1.17 1.71 12.58
N GLY A 378 0.09 1.05 13.01
CA GLY A 378 -0.33 1.05 14.40
C GLY A 378 0.76 0.53 15.34
N PHE A 379 1.42 -0.59 15.02
CA PHE A 379 2.51 -1.11 15.85
C PHE A 379 3.74 -0.19 15.84
N LEU A 380 4.12 0.37 14.69
CA LEU A 380 5.23 1.32 14.63
C LEU A 380 4.99 2.55 15.51
N LEU A 381 3.78 3.13 15.44
CA LEU A 381 3.37 4.25 16.29
C LEU A 381 3.34 3.86 17.77
N PHE A 382 2.94 2.63 18.08
CA PHE A 382 2.92 2.12 19.45
C PHE A 382 4.33 2.07 20.06
N PHE A 383 5.32 1.57 19.32
CA PHE A 383 6.73 1.58 19.74
C PHE A 383 7.35 2.99 19.76
N ASP A 384 6.81 3.93 18.98
CA ASP A 384 7.21 5.34 19.00
C ASP A 384 6.45 6.17 20.06
N LEU A 385 5.81 5.52 21.03
CA LEU A 385 5.08 6.13 22.17
C LEU A 385 3.83 6.94 21.78
N ARG A 386 3.36 6.81 20.53
CA ARG A 386 2.16 7.47 20.00
C ARG A 386 0.94 6.55 20.11
N PHE A 387 0.56 6.26 21.35
CA PHE A 387 -0.48 5.27 21.65
C PHE A 387 -1.87 5.63 21.09
N GLU A 388 -2.21 6.90 21.00
CA GLU A 388 -3.51 7.35 20.47
C GLU A 388 -3.64 7.08 18.97
N ASP A 389 -2.66 7.54 18.19
CA ASP A 389 -2.63 7.32 16.75
C ASP A 389 -2.50 5.84 16.41
N ALA A 390 -1.70 5.10 17.19
CA ALA A 390 -1.56 3.66 17.06
C ALA A 390 -2.92 2.95 17.09
N VAL A 391 -3.73 3.26 18.10
CA VAL A 391 -5.06 2.64 18.27
C VAL A 391 -6.05 3.13 17.22
N ASN A 392 -5.99 4.39 16.78
CA ASN A 392 -6.80 4.87 15.66
C ASN A 392 -6.56 4.00 14.41
N HIS A 393 -5.30 3.67 14.11
CA HIS A 393 -4.97 2.80 12.98
C HIS A 393 -5.31 1.32 13.22
N PHE A 394 -5.19 0.81 14.44
CA PHE A 394 -5.67 -0.55 14.75
C PHE A 394 -7.17 -0.71 14.48
N LEU A 395 -7.98 0.29 14.84
CA LEU A 395 -9.43 0.28 14.62
C LEU A 395 -9.81 0.35 13.13
N LEU A 396 -8.94 0.90 12.28
CA LEU A 396 -9.13 0.92 10.82
C LEU A 396 -8.72 -0.41 10.14
N SER A 397 -8.05 -1.31 10.86
CA SER A 397 -7.55 -2.57 10.30
C SER A 397 -8.46 -3.76 10.66
N GLU A 398 -9.12 -4.34 9.65
CA GLU A 398 -9.88 -5.59 9.81
C GLU A 398 -8.96 -6.80 10.08
N THR A 399 -7.68 -6.70 9.73
CA THR A 399 -6.68 -7.77 9.91
C THR A 399 -6.05 -7.80 11.30
N MET A 400 -6.22 -6.76 12.11
CA MET A 400 -5.59 -6.63 13.42
C MET A 400 -6.53 -7.23 14.47
N GLN A 401 -6.02 -8.16 15.27
CA GLN A 401 -6.79 -8.76 16.35
C GLN A 401 -6.43 -8.07 17.67
N PRO A 402 -7.40 -7.69 18.52
CA PRO A 402 -7.11 -7.06 19.81
C PRO A 402 -6.20 -7.92 20.72
N SER A 403 -6.26 -9.25 20.59
CA SER A 403 -5.37 -10.18 21.31
C SER A 403 -3.88 -9.99 21.00
N GLU A 404 -3.52 -9.39 19.87
CA GLU A 404 -2.13 -9.07 19.52
C GLU A 404 -1.51 -7.99 20.41
N ILE A 405 -2.32 -7.29 21.22
CA ILE A 405 -1.84 -6.33 22.23
C ILE A 405 -1.48 -7.03 23.56
N PHE A 406 -1.94 -8.26 23.79
CA PHE A 406 -1.67 -9.00 25.05
C PHE A 406 -0.18 -9.15 25.42
N PRO A 407 0.76 -9.29 24.47
CA PRO A 407 2.19 -9.31 24.79
C PRO A 407 2.70 -8.07 25.54
N PHE A 408 2.05 -6.93 25.37
CA PHE A 408 2.41 -5.68 26.06
C PHE A 408 1.82 -5.59 27.46
N ILE A 409 0.80 -6.38 27.77
CA ILE A 409 0.06 -6.33 29.03
C ILE A 409 0.44 -7.49 29.95
N MET A 410 0.61 -8.69 29.39
CA MET A 410 0.83 -9.92 30.14
C MET A 410 2.31 -10.31 30.15
N ARG A 411 2.89 -10.41 31.35
CA ARG A 411 4.30 -10.81 31.55
C ARG A 411 4.55 -12.31 31.38
N ASP A 412 3.49 -13.12 31.41
CA ASP A 412 3.57 -14.59 31.35
C ASP A 412 3.49 -15.09 29.91
N HIS A 413 4.35 -16.04 29.53
CA HIS A 413 4.49 -16.55 28.15
C HIS A 413 3.26 -17.31 27.61
N ARG A 414 2.24 -17.56 28.43
CA ARG A 414 1.00 -18.28 28.02
C ARG A 414 0.24 -17.67 26.84
N TRP A 415 0.49 -16.40 26.51
CA TRP A 415 -0.10 -15.77 25.32
C TRP A 415 0.60 -16.15 24.02
N SER A 416 1.82 -16.69 24.04
CA SER A 416 2.59 -17.00 22.82
C SER A 416 1.87 -17.97 21.89
N ASP A 417 1.02 -18.83 22.47
CA ASP A 417 0.23 -19.84 21.76
C ASP A 417 -1.12 -19.28 21.28
N LEU A 418 -1.57 -18.16 21.85
CA LEU A 418 -2.84 -17.49 21.56
C LEU A 418 -2.69 -16.36 20.53
N VAL A 419 -1.48 -15.81 20.38
CA VAL A 419 -1.23 -14.68 19.48
C VAL A 419 -0.78 -15.17 18.10
N PRO A 420 -1.58 -14.93 17.04
CA PRO A 420 -1.20 -15.34 15.69
C PRO A 420 0.02 -14.54 15.21
N ARG A 421 1.11 -15.23 14.86
CA ARG A 421 2.28 -14.59 14.25
C ARG A 421 1.95 -14.16 12.83
N LYS A 422 1.72 -12.86 12.64
CA LYS A 422 1.32 -12.29 11.34
C LYS A 422 2.51 -11.72 10.58
N ARG A 423 2.39 -11.71 9.24
CA ARG A 423 3.45 -11.26 8.32
C ARG A 423 3.88 -9.81 8.53
N TYR A 424 3.03 -8.98 9.14
CA TYR A 424 3.35 -7.58 9.37
C TYR A 424 4.31 -7.32 10.53
N TRP A 425 4.58 -8.32 11.37
CA TRP A 425 5.43 -8.17 12.56
C TRP A 425 6.92 -7.93 12.25
N GLY A 426 7.35 -8.10 11.00
CA GLY A 426 8.76 -7.98 10.60
C GLY A 426 9.30 -6.54 10.51
N LEU A 427 8.49 -5.51 10.75
CA LEU A 427 8.91 -4.09 10.68
C LEU A 427 9.11 -3.43 12.05
N HIS A 428 8.62 -4.05 13.13
CA HIS A 428 8.74 -3.51 14.48
C HIS A 428 9.57 -4.44 15.37
N PRO A 429 10.14 -3.94 16.47
CA PRO A 429 10.81 -4.78 17.47
C PRO A 429 9.86 -5.86 18.04
N PRO A 430 10.39 -6.98 18.58
CA PRO A 430 9.53 -7.97 19.23
C PRO A 430 8.74 -7.32 20.38
N PRO A 431 7.45 -7.66 20.57
CA PRO A 431 6.67 -7.16 21.69
C PRO A 431 7.33 -7.47 23.03
N LYS A 432 7.33 -6.48 23.92
CA LYS A 432 7.82 -6.55 25.30
C LYS A 432 6.74 -6.01 26.24
N PRO A 433 6.82 -6.26 27.56
CA PRO A 433 5.96 -5.59 28.53
C PRO A 433 5.95 -4.08 28.33
N LEU A 434 4.78 -3.46 28.50
CA LEU A 434 4.55 -2.05 28.20
C LEU A 434 5.55 -1.13 28.90
N GLU A 435 5.92 -1.45 30.14
CA GLU A 435 6.89 -0.67 30.90
C GLU A 435 8.27 -0.64 30.21
N GLU A 436 8.72 -1.78 29.68
CA GLU A 436 10.00 -1.87 28.95
C GLU A 436 9.95 -1.12 27.62
N VAL A 437 8.81 -1.16 26.91
CA VAL A 437 8.63 -0.38 25.67
C VAL A 437 8.71 1.13 25.94
N ILE A 438 8.08 1.58 27.02
CA ILE A 438 8.13 3.00 27.44
C ILE A 438 9.54 3.40 27.85
N ASP A 439 10.21 2.56 28.66
CA ASP A 439 11.56 2.84 29.15
C ASP A 439 12.57 2.88 27.99
N ASP A 440 12.51 1.92 27.05
CA ASP A 440 13.33 1.92 25.83
C ASP A 440 13.05 3.16 24.95
N GLY A 441 11.78 3.52 24.76
CA GLY A 441 11.38 4.70 23.97
C GLY A 441 11.86 6.02 24.58
N LEU A 442 11.80 6.17 25.91
CA LEU A 442 12.29 7.35 26.61
C LEU A 442 13.80 7.53 26.46
N VAL A 443 14.57 6.43 26.44
CA VAL A 443 16.03 6.48 26.17
C VAL A 443 16.29 7.03 24.76
N ILE A 444 15.50 6.61 23.75
CA ILE A 444 15.62 7.12 22.38
C ILE A 444 15.31 8.62 22.31
N VAL A 445 14.26 9.08 22.99
CA VAL A 445 13.90 10.50 23.06
C VAL A 445 15.01 11.32 23.73
N GLN A 446 15.59 10.82 24.83
CA GLN A 446 16.71 11.48 25.51
C GLN A 446 17.97 11.57 24.63
N GLN A 447 18.30 10.51 23.90
CA GLN A 447 19.42 10.51 22.95
C GLN A 447 19.17 11.50 21.80
N ALA A 448 17.94 11.57 21.29
CA ALA A 448 17.59 12.52 20.23
C ALA A 448 17.69 13.98 20.71
N LEU A 449 17.24 14.27 21.93
CA LEU A 449 17.42 15.56 22.60
C LEU A 449 18.89 15.98 22.69
N PHE A 450 19.79 15.03 22.97
CA PHE A 450 21.24 15.29 23.00
C PHE A 450 21.80 15.59 21.60
N LEU A 451 21.43 14.79 20.59
CA LEU A 451 21.89 14.96 19.20
C LEU A 451 21.39 16.28 18.58
N LYS A 452 20.15 16.67 18.86
CA LYS A 452 19.60 17.96 18.42
C LYS A 452 20.35 19.15 19.02
N LYS A 453 20.75 19.06 20.29
CA LYS A 453 21.62 20.09 20.91
C LYS A 453 23.00 20.18 20.25
N ALA A 454 23.46 19.10 19.62
CA ALA A 454 24.69 19.07 18.82
C ALA A 454 24.50 19.51 17.35
N GLY A 455 23.28 19.93 16.95
CA GLY A 455 22.97 20.39 15.60
C GLY A 455 22.73 19.25 14.59
N VAL A 456 22.44 18.04 15.06
CA VAL A 456 22.11 16.89 14.21
C VAL A 456 20.59 16.68 14.21
N ASP A 457 19.98 16.66 13.03
CA ASP A 457 18.55 16.37 12.89
C ASP A 457 18.24 14.91 13.27
N THR A 458 17.15 14.72 14.01
CA THR A 458 16.70 13.42 14.51
C THR A 458 15.30 13.10 14.04
N VAL A 459 14.99 11.81 13.87
CA VAL A 459 13.68 11.32 13.40
C VAL A 459 12.60 11.35 14.50
N VAL A 460 12.96 11.74 15.73
CA VAL A 460 12.02 11.85 16.86
C VAL A 460 11.16 13.10 16.69
N ASP A 461 9.88 12.97 17.03
CA ASP A 461 8.89 14.04 16.91
C ASP A 461 9.35 15.34 17.62
N GLU A 462 9.20 16.45 16.93
CA GLU A 462 9.57 17.79 17.42
C GLU A 462 8.79 18.13 18.70
N ASP A 463 7.57 17.62 18.83
CA ASP A 463 6.74 17.80 20.02
C ASP A 463 7.37 17.15 21.26
N PHE A 464 7.93 15.94 21.13
CA PHE A 464 8.66 15.26 22.22
C PHE A 464 9.99 15.94 22.57
N LEU A 465 10.64 16.57 21.59
CA LEU A 465 11.87 17.31 21.81
C LEU A 465 11.62 18.66 22.50
N SER A 466 10.43 19.23 22.29
CA SER A 466 10.02 20.51 22.88
C SER A 466 9.50 20.33 24.30
N ASN A 467 8.69 19.30 24.53
CA ASN A 467 8.13 18.94 25.84
C ASN A 467 8.25 17.42 26.08
N PRO A 468 9.35 16.94 26.71
CA PRO A 468 9.54 15.53 26.92
C PRO A 468 8.47 14.98 27.89
N PRO A 469 7.75 13.92 27.52
CA PRO A 469 6.66 13.37 28.32
C PRO A 469 7.22 12.64 29.55
N SER A 470 6.49 12.67 30.66
CA SER A 470 6.87 11.88 31.83
C SER A 470 6.50 10.40 31.63
N ARG A 471 7.24 9.51 32.32
CA ARG A 471 6.96 8.07 32.30
C ARG A 471 5.52 7.74 32.74
N ALA A 472 5.04 8.44 33.77
CA ALA A 472 3.67 8.27 34.29
C ALA A 472 2.62 8.69 33.25
N ASP A 473 2.85 9.80 32.54
CA ASP A 473 1.94 10.27 31.49
C ASP A 473 1.85 9.28 30.33
N LEU A 474 2.99 8.73 29.90
CA LEU A 474 3.04 7.73 28.84
C LEU A 474 2.36 6.43 29.25
N LEU A 475 2.57 5.96 30.48
CA LEU A 475 1.93 4.77 31.00
C LEU A 475 0.41 4.95 31.06
N GLY A 476 -0.04 6.11 31.55
CA GLY A 476 -1.45 6.47 31.55
C GLY A 476 -2.06 6.54 30.15
N LEU A 477 -1.36 7.17 29.18
CA LEU A 477 -1.80 7.25 27.78
C LEU A 477 -1.89 5.88 27.11
N ALA A 478 -0.90 5.03 27.35
CA ALA A 478 -0.86 3.67 26.83
C ALA A 478 -2.02 2.84 27.35
N ILE A 479 -2.25 2.83 28.67
CA ILE A 479 -3.33 2.06 29.29
C ILE A 479 -4.69 2.54 28.76
N ARG A 480 -4.94 3.86 28.72
CA ARG A 480 -6.20 4.41 28.17
C ARG A 480 -6.45 3.96 26.73
N ASN A 481 -5.42 3.96 25.89
CA ASN A 481 -5.56 3.60 24.49
C ASN A 481 -5.67 2.08 24.29
N ILE A 482 -4.95 1.27 25.05
CA ILE A 482 -5.11 -0.19 25.06
C ILE A 482 -6.53 -0.56 25.46
N ILE A 483 -7.10 0.09 26.48
CA ILE A 483 -8.50 -0.10 26.89
C ILE A 483 -9.44 0.20 25.71
N ARG A 484 -9.21 1.33 25.03
CA ARG A 484 -9.98 1.71 23.83
C ARG A 484 -9.85 0.68 22.70
N ALA A 485 -8.68 0.09 22.51
CA ALA A 485 -8.43 -0.92 21.48
C ALA A 485 -9.08 -2.28 21.79
N LEU A 486 -9.09 -2.68 23.07
CA LEU A 486 -9.65 -3.97 23.49
C LEU A 486 -11.19 -3.98 23.55
N GLY A 487 -11.84 -2.81 23.64
CA GLY A 487 -13.30 -2.66 23.47
C GLY A 487 -14.18 -3.47 24.44
N LEU A 488 -13.60 -4.12 25.45
CA LEU A 488 -14.25 -5.11 26.31
C LEU A 488 -13.87 -4.85 27.76
N VAL A 489 -14.82 -4.27 28.51
CA VAL A 489 -14.72 -4.05 29.96
C VAL A 489 -14.37 -5.35 30.71
N ASP A 490 -14.80 -6.50 30.20
CA ASP A 490 -14.61 -7.81 30.84
C ASP A 490 -13.16 -8.32 30.85
N ASP A 491 -12.38 -8.07 29.79
CA ASP A 491 -10.96 -8.48 29.76
C ASP A 491 -10.09 -7.52 30.57
N MET A 492 -10.49 -6.25 30.67
CA MET A 492 -9.90 -5.25 31.54
C MET A 492 -10.07 -5.62 33.03
N GLU A 493 -11.21 -6.16 33.44
CA GLU A 493 -11.44 -6.66 34.80
C GLU A 493 -10.61 -7.90 35.14
N LYS A 494 -10.45 -8.83 34.18
CA LYS A 494 -9.55 -9.99 34.34
C LYS A 494 -8.09 -9.57 34.50
N LEU A 495 -7.66 -8.54 33.77
CA LEU A 495 -6.30 -7.99 33.88
C LEU A 495 -6.08 -7.31 35.24
N ALA A 496 -7.02 -6.45 35.68
CA ALA A 496 -6.92 -5.75 36.96
C ALA A 496 -7.01 -6.69 38.18
N SER A 497 -7.73 -7.81 38.06
CA SER A 497 -7.82 -8.85 39.10
C SER A 497 -6.62 -9.81 39.11
N SER A 498 -5.85 -9.90 38.03
CA SER A 498 -4.62 -10.71 37.96
C SER A 498 -3.45 -10.04 38.68
N GLN A 499 -2.40 -10.81 38.98
CA GLN A 499 -1.19 -10.30 39.62
C GLN A 499 -0.46 -9.33 38.67
N ASN A 500 -0.57 -8.04 38.95
CA ASN A 500 -0.10 -6.96 38.06
C ASN A 500 0.89 -6.00 38.76
N SER A 501 1.69 -5.28 37.99
CA SER A 501 2.72 -4.31 38.43
C SER A 501 2.21 -2.87 38.50
N CYS A 502 0.93 -2.64 38.24
CA CYS A 502 0.34 -1.31 38.14
C CYS A 502 0.56 -0.46 39.39
N VAL A 503 0.89 0.83 39.22
CA VAL A 503 0.98 1.82 40.31
C VAL A 503 -0.41 2.40 40.53
N VAL A 504 -0.97 2.19 41.72
CA VAL A 504 -2.37 2.53 42.02
C VAL A 504 -2.60 4.04 41.99
N ASP A 505 -1.67 4.82 42.53
CA ASP A 505 -1.82 6.28 42.65
C ASP A 505 -1.88 7.00 41.28
N GLU A 506 -1.25 6.43 40.24
CA GLU A 506 -1.26 7.00 38.88
C GLU A 506 -2.52 6.61 38.09
N LEU A 507 -3.14 5.47 38.42
CA LEU A 507 -4.30 4.91 37.71
C LEU A 507 -5.63 5.20 38.41
N GLU A 508 -5.61 5.52 39.70
CA GLU A 508 -6.77 5.90 40.51
C GLU A 508 -7.49 7.09 39.88
N SER A 509 -6.79 8.19 39.59
CA SER A 509 -7.40 9.36 38.94
C SER A 509 -7.95 9.01 37.56
N LEU A 510 -7.20 8.26 36.75
CA LEU A 510 -7.58 7.98 35.37
C LEU A 510 -8.80 7.06 35.24
N LEU A 511 -8.90 6.04 36.09
CA LEU A 511 -10.04 5.12 36.10
C LEU A 511 -11.29 5.75 36.71
N ASP A 512 -11.11 6.64 37.69
CA ASP A 512 -12.21 7.40 38.30
C ASP A 512 -12.81 8.42 37.31
N HIS A 513 -11.97 9.21 36.62
CA HIS A 513 -12.43 10.19 35.63
C HIS A 513 -13.01 9.54 34.35
N SER A 514 -12.63 8.30 34.03
CA SER A 514 -13.15 7.56 32.87
C SER A 514 -14.39 6.72 33.17
N GLY A 515 -14.85 6.67 34.43
CA GLY A 515 -16.07 5.95 34.82
C GLY A 515 -15.90 4.43 34.91
N HIS A 516 -14.67 3.90 34.85
CA HIS A 516 -14.37 2.46 34.91
C HIS A 516 -14.17 1.96 36.35
N LEU A 517 -15.14 2.27 37.22
CA LEU A 517 -15.08 1.99 38.66
C LEU A 517 -14.96 0.50 39.00
N ARG A 518 -15.53 -0.39 38.19
CA ARG A 518 -15.45 -1.85 38.41
C ARG A 518 -14.03 -2.38 38.26
N THR A 519 -13.31 -1.92 37.23
CA THR A 519 -11.89 -2.23 37.03
C THR A 519 -11.01 -1.65 38.13
N LEU A 520 -11.32 -0.43 38.59
CA LEU A 520 -10.62 0.18 39.71
C LEU A 520 -10.80 -0.62 41.01
N ALA A 521 -12.00 -1.16 41.25
CA ALA A 521 -12.28 -2.02 42.39
C ALA A 521 -11.47 -3.33 42.35
N PHE A 522 -11.34 -3.95 41.17
CA PHE A 522 -10.47 -5.12 40.98
C PHE A 522 -8.99 -4.81 41.18
N LEU A 523 -8.54 -3.63 40.72
CA LEU A 523 -7.15 -3.18 40.89
C LEU A 523 -6.81 -2.96 42.37
N TYR A 524 -7.71 -2.34 43.14
CA TYR A 524 -7.50 -2.22 44.60
C TYR A 524 -7.47 -3.57 45.30
N GLY A 525 -8.33 -4.50 44.88
CA GLY A 525 -8.38 -5.86 45.39
C GLY A 525 -7.07 -6.62 45.17
N SER A 526 -6.51 -6.59 43.94
CA SER A 526 -5.26 -7.28 43.61
C SER A 526 -4.03 -6.70 44.30
N LYS A 527 -4.10 -5.43 44.74
CA LYS A 527 -3.03 -4.74 45.48
C LYS A 527 -3.18 -4.82 47.01
N GLY A 528 -4.18 -5.54 47.52
CA GLY A 528 -4.42 -5.70 48.95
C GLY A 528 -5.02 -4.46 49.63
N MET A 529 -5.49 -3.47 48.87
CA MET A 529 -6.14 -2.26 49.38
C MET A 529 -7.63 -2.52 49.62
N CYS A 530 -7.95 -3.50 50.47
CA CYS A 530 -9.29 -4.06 50.64
C CYS A 530 -10.36 -3.01 51.02
N SER A 531 -10.03 -2.02 51.86
CA SER A 531 -10.96 -0.97 52.28
C SER A 531 -11.40 -0.08 51.11
N LYS A 532 -10.46 0.36 50.26
CA LYS A 532 -10.77 1.14 49.05
C LYS A 532 -11.59 0.32 48.05
N ALA A 533 -11.22 -0.95 47.83
CA ALA A 533 -11.95 -1.85 46.94
C ALA A 533 -13.42 -2.02 47.37
N LEU A 534 -13.67 -2.33 48.65
CA LEU A 534 -15.01 -2.53 49.21
C LEU A 534 -15.86 -1.25 49.18
N SER A 535 -15.23 -0.08 49.35
CA SER A 535 -15.91 1.21 49.22
C SER A 535 -16.48 1.43 47.82
N ILE A 536 -15.73 1.05 46.78
CA ILE A 536 -16.16 1.19 45.39
C ILE A 536 -17.23 0.15 45.04
N TRP A 537 -17.07 -1.11 45.48
CA TRP A 537 -18.12 -2.13 45.31
C TRP A 537 -19.45 -1.73 45.96
N ARG A 538 -19.41 -1.06 47.11
CA ARG A 538 -20.60 -0.51 47.77
C ARG A 538 -21.25 0.63 46.97
N ILE A 539 -20.45 1.49 46.35
CA ILE A 539 -20.94 2.56 45.46
C ILE A 539 -21.58 1.94 44.21
N LEU A 540 -20.94 0.92 43.62
CA LEU A 540 -21.46 0.18 42.46
C LEU A 540 -22.81 -0.47 42.79
N ALA A 541 -22.91 -1.21 43.89
CA ALA A 541 -24.14 -1.85 44.33
C ALA A 541 -25.31 -0.84 44.47
N ARG A 542 -25.04 0.31 45.10
CA ARG A 542 -26.03 1.39 45.24
C ARG A 542 -26.44 2.03 43.91
N ASN A 543 -25.52 2.16 42.97
CA ASN A 543 -25.81 2.75 41.67
C ASN A 543 -26.61 1.79 40.77
N TYR A 544 -26.37 0.48 40.89
CA TYR A 544 -27.22 -0.56 40.26
C TYR A 544 -28.61 -0.59 40.90
N SER A 545 -28.71 -0.57 42.24
CA SER A 545 -30.00 -0.59 42.96
C SER A 545 -30.84 0.67 42.69
N ALA A 546 -30.21 1.81 42.43
CA ALA A 546 -30.87 3.08 42.06
C ALA A 546 -31.27 3.17 40.57
N GLY A 547 -30.97 2.14 39.76
CA GLY A 547 -31.26 2.13 38.33
C GLY A 547 -30.47 3.15 37.50
N LEU A 548 -29.41 3.74 38.08
CA LEU A 548 -28.55 4.69 37.37
C LEU A 548 -27.74 3.99 36.28
N TRP A 549 -27.37 2.72 36.49
CA TRP A 549 -26.52 1.92 35.60
C TRP A 549 -27.28 0.68 35.11
N LYS A 550 -27.17 0.33 33.82
CA LYS A 550 -27.82 -0.85 33.22
C LYS A 550 -26.93 -2.10 33.32
N ASP A 551 -27.55 -3.25 33.57
CA ASP A 551 -26.88 -4.55 33.55
C ASP A 551 -26.30 -4.86 32.17
N LEU A 552 -25.05 -5.34 32.13
CA LEU A 552 -24.30 -5.67 30.91
C LEU A 552 -24.88 -6.85 30.10
N SER A 553 -26.05 -7.40 30.45
CA SER A 553 -26.58 -8.65 29.85
C SER A 553 -27.45 -8.50 28.59
N GLU A 554 -27.61 -7.30 28.03
CA GLU A 554 -28.50 -7.11 26.86
C GLU A 554 -27.88 -7.37 25.49
N LYS A 555 -26.59 -7.69 25.37
CA LYS A 555 -26.01 -8.10 24.09
C LYS A 555 -25.20 -9.39 24.21
N VAL A 556 -25.65 -10.38 23.44
CA VAL A 556 -24.99 -11.64 23.05
C VAL A 556 -25.30 -12.89 23.92
N PHE A 557 -26.31 -13.68 23.51
CA PHE A 557 -26.22 -15.09 23.05
C PHE A 557 -27.60 -15.81 23.08
N TYR A 558 -27.98 -16.43 21.95
CA TYR A 558 -28.93 -17.54 21.95
C TYR A 558 -28.18 -18.80 22.40
N GLY A 559 -28.60 -19.41 23.51
CA GLY A 559 -28.20 -20.76 23.89
C GLY A 559 -27.72 -20.90 25.33
N THR A 560 -28.42 -21.75 26.07
CA THR A 560 -28.17 -22.24 27.44
C THR A 560 -28.47 -21.26 28.58
N SER A 561 -29.48 -21.64 29.37
CA SER A 561 -29.97 -20.99 30.58
C SER A 561 -28.87 -20.91 31.66
N VAL A 562 -28.12 -19.83 31.68
CA VAL A 562 -27.34 -19.39 32.85
C VAL A 562 -28.17 -18.31 33.54
N GLU A 563 -28.42 -18.46 34.84
CA GLU A 563 -29.15 -17.51 35.67
C GLU A 563 -28.58 -16.10 35.47
N LYS A 564 -29.42 -15.17 34.99
CA LYS A 564 -29.03 -13.76 34.84
C LYS A 564 -28.85 -13.15 36.23
N ARG A 565 -27.61 -13.02 36.67
CA ARG A 565 -27.27 -12.30 37.91
C ARG A 565 -27.28 -10.80 37.67
N SER A 566 -27.86 -10.06 38.61
CA SER A 566 -27.91 -8.59 38.56
C SER A 566 -26.52 -7.97 38.82
N GLY A 567 -26.27 -6.75 38.36
CA GLY A 567 -25.03 -6.02 38.65
C GLY A 567 -24.80 -5.79 40.15
N GLU A 568 -25.89 -5.71 40.93
CA GLU A 568 -25.88 -5.63 42.39
C GLU A 568 -25.40 -6.94 43.03
N GLU A 569 -25.87 -8.10 42.55
CA GLU A 569 -25.40 -9.42 42.99
C GLU A 569 -23.92 -9.65 42.65
N ILE A 570 -23.46 -9.22 41.48
CA ILE A 570 -22.04 -9.35 41.08
C ILE A 570 -21.15 -8.55 42.04
N ALA A 571 -21.55 -7.32 42.40
CA ALA A 571 -20.82 -6.51 43.37
C ALA A 571 -20.77 -7.16 44.76
N ALA A 572 -21.88 -7.76 45.22
CA ALA A 572 -21.94 -8.48 46.49
C ALA A 572 -21.05 -9.74 46.49
N ILE A 573 -21.01 -10.50 45.39
CA ILE A 573 -20.16 -11.69 45.23
C ILE A 573 -18.67 -11.33 45.31
N GLU A 574 -18.23 -10.30 44.59
CA GLU A 574 -16.81 -9.90 44.61
C GLU A 574 -16.40 -9.29 45.95
N ALA A 575 -17.27 -8.49 46.58
CA ALA A 575 -17.04 -8.01 47.93
C ALA A 575 -16.93 -9.17 48.94
N ALA A 576 -17.80 -10.18 48.84
CA ALA A 576 -17.75 -11.36 49.69
C ALA A 576 -16.44 -12.15 49.55
N LYS A 577 -15.85 -12.24 48.35
CA LYS A 577 -14.53 -12.89 48.15
C LYS A 577 -13.40 -12.17 48.90
N ILE A 578 -13.40 -10.83 48.87
CA ILE A 578 -12.43 -10.01 49.62
C ILE A 578 -12.66 -10.19 51.13
N LEU A 579 -13.91 -10.21 51.59
CA LEU A 579 -14.24 -10.36 53.01
C LEU A 579 -13.98 -11.77 53.56
N LYS A 580 -14.07 -12.82 52.74
CA LYS A 580 -13.73 -14.21 53.10
C LYS A 580 -12.25 -14.40 53.38
N THR A 581 -11.39 -13.63 52.69
CA THR A 581 -9.93 -13.71 52.82
C THR A 581 -9.35 -12.68 53.79
N SER A 582 -10.08 -11.61 54.08
CA SER A 582 -9.70 -10.60 55.07
C SER A 582 -9.84 -11.10 56.51
N SER A 583 -8.83 -10.80 57.35
CA SER A 583 -8.85 -11.07 58.80
C SER A 583 -9.14 -9.82 59.65
N ASN A 584 -9.56 -8.70 59.03
CA ASN A 584 -9.87 -7.45 59.73
C ASN A 584 -11.36 -7.42 60.14
N GLU A 585 -11.62 -7.56 61.45
CA GLU A 585 -12.98 -7.64 62.04
C GLU A 585 -13.82 -6.37 61.76
N ASP A 586 -13.22 -5.18 61.85
CA ASP A 586 -13.94 -3.91 61.64
C ASP A 586 -14.41 -3.76 60.18
N LEU A 587 -13.57 -4.16 59.21
CA LEU A 587 -13.94 -4.13 57.78
C LEU A 587 -15.04 -5.13 57.44
N ILE A 588 -15.04 -6.30 58.10
CA ILE A 588 -16.09 -7.31 57.93
C ILE A 588 -17.41 -6.74 58.45
N LEU A 589 -17.44 -6.23 59.69
CA LEU A 589 -18.66 -5.71 60.28
C LEU A 589 -19.23 -4.49 59.55
N GLU A 590 -18.37 -3.61 59.01
CA GLU A 590 -18.81 -2.45 58.23
C GLU A 590 -19.50 -2.83 56.91
N HIS A 591 -18.96 -3.83 56.19
CA HIS A 591 -19.43 -4.20 54.86
C HIS A 591 -20.36 -5.42 54.82
N LEU A 592 -20.47 -6.21 55.89
CA LEU A 592 -21.35 -7.38 55.95
C LEU A 592 -22.82 -6.98 55.87
N GLY A 593 -23.21 -5.84 56.46
CA GLY A 593 -24.60 -5.39 56.51
C GLY A 593 -25.23 -5.22 55.12
N TRP A 594 -24.54 -4.51 54.21
CA TRP A 594 -25.09 -4.28 52.86
C TRP A 594 -24.96 -5.52 51.95
N VAL A 595 -23.99 -6.41 52.22
CA VAL A 595 -23.92 -7.71 51.52
C VAL A 595 -25.08 -8.60 51.94
N ALA A 596 -25.44 -8.63 53.23
CA ALA A 596 -26.59 -9.38 53.75
C ALA A 596 -27.94 -8.82 53.29
N ASP A 597 -28.02 -7.50 53.07
CA ASP A 597 -29.20 -6.85 52.50
C ASP A 597 -29.46 -7.31 51.04
N ILE A 598 -28.42 -7.70 50.30
CA ILE A 598 -28.48 -8.18 48.90
C ILE A 598 -28.62 -9.71 48.86
N ASP A 599 -27.74 -10.44 49.55
CA ASP A 599 -27.69 -11.90 49.56
C ASP A 599 -27.26 -12.42 50.95
N GLN A 600 -28.22 -13.05 51.62
CA GLN A 600 -28.07 -13.60 52.97
C GLN A 600 -27.10 -14.79 53.01
N GLU A 601 -27.05 -15.61 51.96
CA GLU A 601 -26.20 -16.79 51.89
C GLU A 601 -24.73 -16.40 51.73
N LEU A 602 -24.45 -15.34 50.95
CA LEU A 602 -23.11 -14.78 50.84
C LEU A 602 -22.61 -14.22 52.18
N ALA A 603 -23.47 -13.55 52.95
CA ALA A 603 -23.12 -13.04 54.27
C ALA A 603 -22.81 -14.18 55.27
N ILE A 604 -23.59 -15.26 55.24
CA ILE A 604 -23.33 -16.46 56.05
C ILE A 604 -21.98 -17.07 55.64
N ALA A 605 -21.72 -17.23 54.35
CA ALA A 605 -20.46 -17.78 53.84
C ALA A 605 -19.23 -16.88 54.15
N VAL A 606 -19.44 -15.58 54.33
CA VAL A 606 -18.40 -14.66 54.84
C VAL A 606 -18.19 -14.92 56.33
N LEU A 607 -19.23 -15.05 57.14
CA LEU A 607 -19.08 -15.31 58.58
C LEU A 607 -18.44 -16.67 58.89
N THR A 608 -18.74 -17.70 58.10
CA THR A 608 -18.25 -19.08 58.30
C THR A 608 -16.99 -19.42 57.50
N SER A 609 -16.27 -18.43 56.97
CA SER A 609 -15.15 -18.68 56.07
C SER A 609 -13.96 -19.36 56.76
N GLU A 610 -13.55 -20.52 56.25
CA GLU A 610 -12.36 -21.25 56.68
C GLU A 610 -11.05 -20.68 56.09
N MET A 611 -11.15 -19.72 55.17
CA MET A 611 -10.00 -19.14 54.45
C MET A 611 -9.26 -18.05 55.25
N ARG A 612 -9.71 -17.73 56.47
CA ARG A 612 -9.11 -16.70 57.33
C ARG A 612 -8.02 -17.28 58.22
N GLU A 613 -6.97 -16.50 58.44
CA GLU A 613 -5.93 -16.83 59.42
C GLU A 613 -6.43 -16.65 60.85
N ASN A 614 -7.30 -15.67 61.10
CA ASN A 614 -7.94 -15.42 62.41
C ASN A 614 -9.46 -15.45 62.29
N GLN A 615 -10.10 -16.32 63.09
CA GLN A 615 -11.57 -16.39 63.18
C GLN A 615 -12.14 -15.22 63.99
N LEU A 616 -13.38 -14.85 63.69
CA LEU A 616 -14.08 -13.75 64.36
C LEU A 616 -14.28 -14.06 65.85
N SER A 617 -13.98 -13.09 66.71
CA SER A 617 -14.11 -13.26 68.15
C SER A 617 -15.59 -13.27 68.59
N PRO A 618 -16.01 -14.19 69.49
CA PRO A 618 -17.40 -14.27 69.94
C PRO A 618 -17.82 -13.16 70.93
N GLU A 619 -16.93 -12.24 71.33
CA GLU A 619 -17.11 -11.39 72.53
C GLU A 619 -17.41 -9.90 72.30
N ASN A 620 -17.64 -9.43 71.07
CA ASN A 620 -18.08 -8.04 70.83
C ASN A 620 -19.61 -7.93 70.62
N ASP A 621 -20.37 -8.36 71.64
CA ASP A 621 -21.83 -8.49 71.59
C ASP A 621 -22.60 -7.17 71.76
N ASP A 622 -21.93 -6.03 71.97
CA ASP A 622 -22.59 -4.75 72.29
C ASP A 622 -22.70 -3.74 71.12
N ARG A 623 -22.08 -4.03 69.95
CA ARG A 623 -22.29 -3.26 68.70
C ARG A 623 -23.32 -3.91 67.76
N ASN A 624 -24.03 -4.93 68.23
CA ASN A 624 -24.66 -5.96 67.39
C ASN A 624 -26.13 -5.73 67.00
N ARG A 625 -26.75 -4.60 67.35
CA ARG A 625 -28.22 -4.43 67.22
C ARG A 625 -28.81 -4.50 65.80
N ARG A 626 -28.01 -4.45 64.73
CA ARG A 626 -28.48 -4.70 63.35
C ARG A 626 -28.16 -6.10 62.82
N VAL A 627 -27.18 -6.79 63.42
CA VAL A 627 -26.80 -8.17 63.06
C VAL A 627 -27.57 -9.19 63.91
N ASP A 628 -28.09 -8.79 65.08
CA ASP A 628 -28.87 -9.64 65.98
C ASP A 628 -30.16 -10.20 65.35
N CYS A 629 -30.83 -9.46 64.46
CA CYS A 629 -31.96 -10.00 63.71
C CYS A 629 -31.57 -11.11 62.73
N PHE A 630 -30.31 -11.14 62.27
CA PHE A 630 -29.78 -12.18 61.40
C PHE A 630 -29.17 -13.36 62.16
N ARG A 631 -28.50 -13.10 63.28
CA ARG A 631 -27.93 -14.13 64.17
C ARG A 631 -29.00 -15.04 64.76
N ILE A 632 -30.17 -14.50 65.13
CA ILE A 632 -31.27 -15.29 65.73
C ILE A 632 -31.88 -16.28 64.72
N ASN A 633 -31.90 -15.97 63.42
CA ASN A 633 -32.37 -16.94 62.40
C ASN A 633 -31.29 -17.92 61.93
N CYS A 634 -30.00 -17.56 61.97
CA CYS A 634 -28.92 -18.48 61.59
C CYS A 634 -28.57 -19.51 62.68
N PHE A 635 -28.69 -19.16 63.97
CA PHE A 635 -28.43 -20.11 65.06
C PHE A 635 -29.49 -21.22 65.17
N MET A 636 -30.70 -21.06 64.61
CA MET A 636 -31.68 -22.15 64.53
C MET A 636 -31.41 -23.17 63.41
N VAL A 637 -30.47 -22.89 62.50
CA VAL A 637 -30.11 -23.81 61.40
C VAL A 637 -28.81 -24.59 61.70
N ILE A 638 -28.05 -24.22 62.74
CA ILE A 638 -26.74 -24.80 63.09
C ILE A 638 -26.74 -25.45 64.50
N ALA A 639 -27.90 -25.84 65.01
CA ALA A 639 -28.01 -26.78 66.15
C ALA A 639 -29.09 -27.79 65.77
N GLU A 640 -28.79 -28.97 65.21
CA GLU A 640 -27.87 -30.02 65.70
C GLU A 640 -26.36 -29.77 65.70
#